data_AF-A0AA37RQ84-F1
#
_entry.id   AF-A0AA37RQ84-F1
#
_cell.length_a   1.000
_cell.length_b   1.000
_cell.length_c   1.000
_cell.angle_alpha   90.00
_cell.angle_beta   90.00
_cell.angle_gamma   90.00
#
_symmetry.space_group_name_H-M   'P 1'
#
loop_
_entity.id
_entity.type
_entity.pdbx_description
1 polymer ?
#
loop_
_entity_poly.entity_id
_entity_poly.type
_entity_poly.pdbx_seq_one_letter_code
_entity_poly.pdbx_strand_id
1 'polypeptide(L)'
;MSLAPDRVRTTEAVALTGGDNAARDRLARLLGEVDALLVDLSDAESAWSHSFTAVTPEHQVGARNMVHYWALRQTDLRKVQTRLAQFGLSSLGRSEPHVETTLHLVRSALVAMSGGPWAPPEPIPGAADGPALLRRHTVDLLGLTPPDRRTRIMVTLPSSAATDPDAVRRLLERGMNIARINCAHDDAAAWRAMARNVRDGCAATGRSCLIAVDLAGPKLRTGPLQPGPRVIKLRPSRNVLGQVIAPAQAWLAASDGALDAPDAGLPTLPVPADWLSRRRDGDVIHLHDTRGAKRRLVIKRFAAEAAHHSGRFIATCEKSTYLATGTLLSVGHTDDPTEVGVLPATEQSLRLHRGDTLVLTRDCTPTALVTAGTQSIGCTLPEVFDDARVGHEIHFDDGRISGEIVAVGHDELEVRIEHAAPAGSKLLAAKGINVPDTQLSVAALTAKDLLDLSAVAEIADMVEMSFVRAPSDVEALLDAVGRLGRDDLGIVLKIETRQAFEQLPQLLLAAMRWPRVGVMIARGDLAVECGAERMAELQEEILWLCEAAHLPVIWATQVLEQLAKNGLPSRAEISDAAMGERAECVMLNKGPYIDDAVVALDDILRRMTELHDKKNALLGPLHSWHPDPALDDAPSIG
;
A
#
# COMPACT_ATOMS: atom_id res chain seq x y z
N MET A 1 -26.06 41.65 -78.79
CA MET A 1 -26.90 42.18 -77.69
C MET A 1 -26.24 41.76 -76.39
N SER A 2 -25.52 42.65 -75.70
CA SER A 2 -26.06 43.62 -74.71
C SER A 2 -26.47 42.87 -73.43
N LEU A 3 -26.01 43.15 -72.20
CA LEU A 3 -25.25 44.23 -71.56
C LEU A 3 -24.78 43.67 -70.19
N ALA A 4 -23.64 44.11 -69.67
CA ALA A 4 -23.35 44.12 -68.22
C ALA A 4 -24.04 45.36 -67.57
N PRO A 5 -24.18 45.48 -66.23
CA PRO A 5 -23.02 45.85 -65.42
C PRO A 5 -22.97 45.35 -63.95
N ASP A 6 -21.75 45.45 -63.41
CA ASP A 6 -21.30 45.57 -62.02
C ASP A 6 -22.32 45.94 -60.93
N ARG A 7 -22.18 45.25 -59.79
CA ARG A 7 -22.30 45.88 -58.47
C ARG A 7 -21.20 45.39 -57.52
N VAL A 8 -20.19 46.24 -57.41
CA VAL A 8 -19.34 46.45 -56.24
C VAL A 8 -20.20 46.47 -54.98
N ARG A 9 -19.94 45.57 -54.02
CA ARG A 9 -20.32 45.78 -52.61
C ARG A 9 -19.08 46.23 -51.86
N THR A 10 -19.08 47.53 -51.60
CA THR A 10 -18.25 48.24 -50.65
C THR A 10 -18.24 47.56 -49.28
N THR A 11 -17.03 47.46 -48.73
CA THR A 11 -16.73 47.28 -47.31
C THR A 11 -17.46 48.33 -46.47
N GLU A 12 -18.62 47.98 -45.94
CA GLU A 12 -19.16 48.66 -44.76
C GLU A 12 -18.57 47.97 -43.53
N ALA A 13 -17.66 48.67 -42.87
CA ALA A 13 -17.24 48.38 -41.51
C ALA A 13 -18.49 48.44 -40.62
N VAL A 14 -19.06 47.27 -40.33
CA VAL A 14 -20.04 47.11 -39.27
C VAL A 14 -19.35 47.55 -37.99
N ALA A 15 -19.78 48.69 -37.43
CA ALA A 15 -19.37 49.12 -36.11
C ALA A 15 -19.68 47.98 -35.13
N LEU A 16 -18.63 47.31 -34.67
CA LEU A 16 -18.72 46.18 -33.76
C LEU A 16 -19.26 46.69 -32.42
N THR A 17 -20.52 46.38 -32.19
CA THR A 17 -21.33 46.81 -31.05
C THR A 17 -20.81 46.14 -29.77
N GLY A 18 -20.97 46.81 -28.62
CA GLY A 18 -20.33 46.58 -27.30
C GLY A 18 -19.99 45.16 -26.81
N GLY A 19 -20.56 44.08 -27.35
CA GLY A 19 -20.18 42.70 -27.07
C GLY A 19 -18.79 42.31 -27.58
N ASP A 20 -18.35 42.85 -28.72
CA ASP A 20 -17.05 42.51 -29.31
C ASP A 20 -15.88 43.15 -28.55
N ASN A 21 -16.06 44.39 -28.07
CA ASN A 21 -15.09 45.04 -27.19
C ASN A 21 -14.95 44.31 -25.85
N ALA A 22 -16.07 43.90 -25.24
CA ALA A 22 -16.03 43.14 -23.99
C ALA A 22 -15.35 41.76 -24.15
N ALA A 23 -15.49 41.12 -25.32
CA ALA A 23 -14.79 39.86 -25.62
C ALA A 23 -13.28 40.09 -25.79
N ARG A 24 -12.87 41.15 -26.50
CA ARG A 24 -11.46 41.53 -26.65
C ARG A 24 -10.80 41.85 -25.32
N ASP A 25 -11.48 42.59 -24.44
CA ASP A 25 -10.95 42.90 -23.10
C ASP A 25 -10.74 41.64 -22.26
N ARG A 26 -11.67 40.67 -22.34
CA ARG A 26 -11.54 39.37 -21.67
C ARG A 26 -10.38 38.54 -22.23
N LEU A 27 -10.19 38.53 -23.55
CA LEU A 27 -9.07 37.86 -24.21
C LEU A 27 -7.73 38.49 -23.83
N ALA A 28 -7.64 39.82 -23.85
CA ALA A 28 -6.43 40.55 -23.45
C ALA A 28 -6.06 40.28 -21.98
N ARG A 29 -7.05 40.23 -21.09
CA ARG A 29 -6.84 39.84 -19.68
C ARG A 29 -6.33 38.41 -19.56
N LEU A 30 -6.96 37.46 -20.25
CA LEU A 30 -6.52 36.06 -20.24
C LEU A 30 -5.10 35.91 -20.77
N LEU A 31 -4.75 36.64 -21.83
CA LEU A 31 -3.41 36.66 -22.39
C LEU A 31 -2.40 37.15 -21.34
N GLY A 32 -2.69 38.25 -20.65
CA GLY A 32 -1.84 38.75 -19.56
C GLY A 32 -1.72 37.78 -18.38
N GLU A 33 -2.79 37.07 -18.03
CA GLU A 33 -2.78 36.04 -16.99
C GLU A 33 -1.90 34.84 -17.40
N VAL A 34 -1.97 34.39 -18.67
CA VAL A 34 -1.13 33.31 -19.20
C VAL A 34 0.33 33.75 -19.34
N ASP A 35 0.60 34.99 -19.77
CA ASP A 35 1.94 35.55 -19.84
C ASP A 35 2.60 35.63 -18.45
N ALA A 36 1.84 36.02 -17.41
CA ALA A 36 2.32 36.01 -16.03
C ALA A 36 2.70 34.60 -15.56
N LEU A 37 1.86 33.59 -15.86
CA LEU A 37 2.18 32.20 -15.52
C LEU A 37 3.47 31.72 -16.21
N LEU A 38 3.71 32.10 -17.46
CA LEU A 38 4.94 31.76 -18.18
C LEU A 38 6.18 32.41 -17.55
N VAL A 39 6.06 33.64 -17.05
CA VAL A 39 7.13 34.30 -16.28
C VAL A 39 7.39 33.53 -14.98
N ASP A 40 6.35 33.15 -14.24
CA ASP A 40 6.48 32.36 -13.00
C ASP A 40 7.22 31.03 -13.25
N LEU A 41 6.98 30.37 -14.40
CA LEU A 41 7.72 29.16 -14.78
C LEU A 41 9.23 29.43 -14.96
N SER A 42 9.57 30.52 -15.65
CA SER A 42 10.97 30.89 -15.93
C SER A 42 11.71 31.30 -14.65
N ASP A 43 11.02 31.99 -13.74
CA ASP A 43 11.56 32.37 -12.43
C ASP A 43 11.80 31.13 -11.56
N ALA A 44 10.86 30.18 -11.55
CA ALA A 44 11.02 28.92 -10.83
C ALA A 44 12.17 28.08 -11.39
N GLU A 45 12.30 27.96 -12.71
CA GLU A 45 13.42 27.27 -13.35
C GLU A 45 14.76 27.89 -12.96
N SER A 46 14.85 29.22 -12.94
CA SER A 46 16.04 29.95 -12.51
C SER A 46 16.38 29.69 -11.05
N ALA A 47 15.38 29.71 -10.16
CA ALA A 47 15.54 29.45 -8.74
C ALA A 47 16.04 28.04 -8.42
N TRP A 48 15.63 27.04 -9.22
CA TRP A 48 16.00 25.63 -9.02
C TRP A 48 17.13 25.13 -9.93
N SER A 49 17.73 26.01 -10.73
CA SER A 49 18.77 25.69 -11.73
C SER A 49 19.95 24.86 -11.18
N HIS A 50 20.40 25.12 -9.95
CA HIS A 50 21.46 24.35 -9.30
C HIS A 50 21.07 22.86 -9.13
N SER A 51 19.82 22.59 -8.79
CA SER A 51 19.33 21.23 -8.54
C SER A 51 19.33 20.39 -9.82
N PHE A 52 19.04 21.01 -10.97
CA PHE A 52 19.06 20.31 -12.26
C PHE A 52 20.45 19.83 -12.65
N THR A 53 21.53 20.48 -12.20
CA THR A 53 22.89 20.07 -12.56
C THR A 53 23.24 18.67 -12.05
N ALA A 54 22.63 18.25 -10.94
CA ALA A 54 22.86 16.93 -10.34
C ALA A 54 21.96 15.82 -10.92
N VAL A 55 20.87 16.20 -11.61
CA VAL A 55 19.89 15.28 -12.20
C VAL A 55 20.48 14.54 -13.40
N THR A 56 20.21 13.25 -13.55
CA THR A 56 20.73 12.48 -14.70
C THR A 56 20.10 12.94 -16.02
N PRO A 57 20.77 12.76 -17.17
CA PRO A 57 20.24 13.19 -18.47
C PRO A 57 18.83 12.66 -18.80
N GLU A 58 18.49 11.46 -18.32
CA GLU A 58 17.19 10.81 -18.52
C GLU A 58 16.04 11.58 -17.87
N HIS A 59 16.31 12.25 -16.74
CA HIS A 59 15.31 12.93 -15.90
C HIS A 59 15.29 14.45 -16.06
N GLN A 60 16.22 15.05 -16.81
CA GLN A 60 16.32 16.52 -16.98
C GLN A 60 14.99 17.16 -17.42
N VAL A 61 14.32 16.56 -18.40
CA VAL A 61 13.02 17.03 -18.90
C VAL A 61 11.95 16.96 -17.81
N GLY A 62 11.86 15.82 -17.12
CA GLY A 62 10.89 15.59 -16.05
C GLY A 62 11.12 16.52 -14.86
N ALA A 63 12.37 16.73 -14.46
CA ALA A 63 12.74 17.64 -13.38
C ALA A 63 12.30 19.08 -13.68
N ARG A 64 12.59 19.58 -14.89
CA ARG A 64 12.17 20.93 -15.32
C ARG A 64 10.64 21.06 -15.35
N ASN A 65 9.96 20.11 -16.00
CA ASN A 65 8.50 20.15 -16.10
C ASN A 65 7.80 20.01 -14.74
N MET A 66 8.35 19.22 -13.81
CA MET A 66 7.88 19.14 -12.42
C MET A 66 8.02 20.47 -11.70
N VAL A 67 9.16 21.16 -11.82
CA VAL A 67 9.35 22.50 -11.22
C VAL A 67 8.36 23.50 -11.80
N HIS A 68 8.11 23.45 -13.12
CA HIS A 68 7.07 24.26 -13.74
C HIS A 68 5.68 23.94 -13.20
N TYR A 69 5.32 22.66 -13.07
CA TYR A 69 4.05 22.24 -12.50
C TYR A 69 3.89 22.71 -11.07
N TRP A 70 4.93 22.57 -10.27
CA TRP A 70 4.95 23.01 -8.88
C TRP A 70 4.72 24.52 -8.79
N ALA A 71 5.41 25.33 -9.61
CA ALA A 71 5.21 26.77 -9.69
C ALA A 71 3.78 27.14 -10.12
N LEU A 72 3.27 26.49 -11.17
CA LEU A 72 1.90 26.68 -11.66
C LEU A 72 0.86 26.44 -10.55
N ARG A 73 1.09 25.43 -9.71
CA ARG A 73 0.18 25.03 -8.61
C ARG A 73 0.31 25.90 -7.36
N GLN A 74 1.25 26.87 -7.31
CA GLN A 74 1.27 27.91 -6.28
C GLN A 74 0.23 29.03 -6.52
N THR A 75 -0.44 29.01 -7.68
CA THR A 75 -1.45 30.01 -8.07
C THR A 75 -2.85 29.38 -8.12
N ASP A 76 -3.88 30.08 -7.62
CA ASP A 76 -5.27 29.61 -7.77
C ASP A 76 -5.78 29.77 -9.21
N LEU A 77 -5.71 28.67 -9.97
CA LEU A 77 -6.04 28.66 -11.38
C LEU A 77 -7.55 28.66 -11.67
N ARG A 78 -8.43 28.34 -10.70
CA ARG A 78 -9.85 28.00 -10.98
C ARG A 78 -10.58 29.06 -11.82
N LYS A 79 -10.29 30.34 -11.55
CA LYS A 79 -10.85 31.47 -12.31
C LYS A 79 -10.30 31.54 -13.74
N VAL A 80 -9.00 31.33 -13.92
CA VAL A 80 -8.35 31.28 -15.24
C VAL A 80 -8.91 30.09 -16.04
N GLN A 81 -9.00 28.91 -15.44
CA GLN A 81 -9.53 27.69 -16.06
C GLN A 81 -10.96 27.89 -16.59
N THR A 82 -11.82 28.47 -15.75
CA THR A 82 -13.21 28.77 -16.13
C THR A 82 -13.27 29.73 -17.31
N ARG A 83 -12.45 30.79 -17.29
CA ARG A 83 -12.40 31.78 -18.37
C ARG A 83 -11.81 31.20 -19.66
N LEU A 84 -10.77 30.35 -19.60
CA LEU A 84 -10.22 29.67 -20.76
C LEU A 84 -11.26 28.75 -21.41
N ALA A 85 -11.98 27.97 -20.60
CA ALA A 85 -13.02 27.06 -21.07
C ALA A 85 -14.19 27.80 -21.76
N GLN A 86 -14.54 29.02 -21.31
CA GLN A 86 -15.56 29.86 -21.97
C GLN A 86 -15.18 30.25 -23.40
N PHE A 87 -13.90 30.23 -23.75
CA PHE A 87 -13.39 30.45 -25.10
C PHE A 87 -13.08 29.15 -25.85
N GLY A 88 -13.45 27.98 -25.30
CA GLY A 88 -13.17 26.67 -25.90
C GLY A 88 -11.69 26.26 -25.83
N LEU A 89 -10.88 26.95 -25.02
CA LEU A 89 -9.46 26.65 -24.84
C LEU A 89 -9.25 25.60 -23.75
N SER A 90 -8.05 24.99 -23.74
CA SER A 90 -7.64 24.09 -22.65
C SER A 90 -7.80 24.77 -21.30
N SER A 91 -8.45 24.09 -20.36
CA SER A 91 -8.59 24.53 -18.97
C SER A 91 -7.34 24.24 -18.13
N LEU A 92 -6.23 23.84 -18.74
CA LEU A 92 -4.98 23.43 -18.07
C LEU A 92 -5.12 22.19 -17.15
N GLY A 93 -6.30 21.59 -17.03
CA GLY A 93 -6.53 20.46 -16.11
C GLY A 93 -5.84 19.14 -16.50
N ARG A 94 -5.09 19.13 -17.60
CA ARG A 94 -4.34 17.99 -18.14
C ARG A 94 -2.91 18.39 -18.52
N SER A 95 -2.40 19.49 -17.97
CA SER A 95 -1.10 20.04 -18.35
C SER A 95 0.07 19.38 -17.61
N GLU A 96 -0.19 18.46 -16.65
CA GLU A 96 0.84 17.79 -15.84
C GLU A 96 2.05 17.38 -16.66
N PRO A 97 1.93 16.62 -17.76
CA PRO A 97 3.10 16.07 -18.40
C PRO A 97 3.84 17.06 -19.32
N HIS A 98 3.33 18.30 -19.50
CA HIS A 98 3.85 19.29 -20.46
C HIS A 98 3.29 20.71 -20.20
N VAL A 99 3.70 21.29 -19.08
CA VAL A 99 3.12 22.54 -18.54
C VAL A 99 3.42 23.74 -19.44
N GLU A 100 4.70 24.00 -19.70
CA GLU A 100 5.16 25.16 -20.48
C GLU A 100 4.59 25.14 -21.91
N THR A 101 4.64 23.99 -22.58
CA THR A 101 4.06 23.84 -23.92
C THR A 101 2.57 24.08 -23.95
N THR A 102 1.82 23.59 -22.95
CA THR A 102 0.38 23.85 -22.86
C THR A 102 0.10 25.34 -22.74
N LEU A 103 0.85 26.07 -21.89
CA LEU A 103 0.68 27.51 -21.72
C LEU A 103 1.02 28.28 -23.00
N HIS A 104 2.11 27.93 -23.69
CA HIS A 104 2.45 28.56 -24.97
C HIS A 104 1.39 28.29 -26.05
N LEU A 105 0.84 27.08 -26.15
CA LEU A 105 -0.25 26.78 -27.09
C LEU A 105 -1.52 27.59 -26.79
N VAL A 106 -1.89 27.69 -25.51
CA VAL A 106 -3.01 28.53 -25.06
C VAL A 106 -2.75 30.00 -25.38
N ARG A 107 -1.54 30.49 -25.12
CA ARG A 107 -1.10 31.85 -25.45
C ARG A 107 -1.23 32.12 -26.95
N SER A 108 -0.72 31.23 -27.80
CA SER A 108 -0.83 31.36 -29.26
C SER A 108 -2.27 31.37 -29.74
N ALA A 109 -3.16 30.62 -29.07
CA ALA A 109 -4.59 30.63 -29.38
C ALA A 109 -5.23 31.97 -29.00
N LEU A 110 -4.93 32.49 -27.81
CA LEU A 110 -5.42 33.80 -27.35
C LEU A 110 -4.95 34.94 -28.25
N VAL A 111 -3.69 34.90 -28.71
CA VAL A 111 -3.15 35.88 -29.69
C VAL A 111 -3.92 35.79 -31.01
N ALA A 112 -4.14 34.58 -31.54
CA ALA A 112 -4.89 34.38 -32.78
C ALA A 112 -6.35 34.85 -32.67
N MET A 113 -7.02 34.54 -31.56
CA MET A 113 -8.39 34.99 -31.26
C MET A 113 -8.50 36.51 -31.09
N SER A 114 -7.39 37.17 -30.72
CA SER A 114 -7.30 38.63 -30.61
C SER A 114 -6.97 39.32 -31.94
N GLY A 115 -6.90 38.58 -33.05
CA GLY A 115 -6.60 39.10 -34.39
C GLY A 115 -5.11 39.06 -34.77
N GLY A 116 -4.26 38.47 -33.95
CA GLY A 116 -2.85 38.20 -34.27
C GLY A 116 -2.66 36.92 -35.12
N PRO A 117 -1.43 36.62 -35.55
CA PRO A 117 -1.13 35.37 -36.23
C PRO A 117 -1.14 34.18 -35.26
N TRP A 118 -1.65 33.03 -35.71
CA TRP A 118 -1.41 31.75 -35.03
C TRP A 118 0.05 31.35 -35.23
N ALA A 119 0.82 31.37 -34.14
CA ALA A 119 2.22 30.98 -34.10
C ALA A 119 2.43 30.02 -32.92
N PRO A 120 2.21 28.70 -33.11
CA PRO A 120 2.45 27.74 -32.04
C PRO A 120 3.95 27.73 -31.69
N PRO A 121 4.32 27.42 -30.43
CA PRO A 121 5.72 27.31 -30.05
C PRO A 121 6.42 26.26 -30.92
N GLU A 122 7.72 26.44 -31.15
CA GLU A 122 8.55 25.32 -31.62
C GLU A 122 8.42 24.15 -30.63
N PRO A 123 8.49 22.89 -31.09
CA PRO A 123 8.43 21.75 -30.19
C PRO A 123 9.50 21.89 -29.10
N ILE A 124 9.07 22.13 -27.86
CA ILE A 124 9.99 22.19 -26.72
C ILE A 124 10.50 20.75 -26.52
N PRO A 125 11.82 20.50 -26.57
CA PRO A 125 12.36 19.15 -26.40
C PRO A 125 11.81 18.48 -25.13
N GLY A 126 11.21 17.30 -25.29
CA GLY A 126 10.62 16.53 -24.20
C GLY A 126 9.16 16.87 -23.85
N ALA A 127 8.61 17.98 -24.33
CA ALA A 127 7.24 18.39 -24.01
C ALA A 127 6.16 17.72 -24.87
N ALA A 128 6.48 17.27 -26.09
CA ALA A 128 5.58 16.43 -26.87
C ALA A 128 5.60 14.95 -26.43
N ASP A 129 6.59 14.57 -25.61
CA ASP A 129 6.91 13.17 -25.29
C ASP A 129 6.65 12.81 -23.82
N GLY A 130 6.07 13.68 -22.98
CA GLY A 130 5.87 13.41 -21.54
C GLY A 130 5.26 12.03 -21.22
N PRO A 131 4.12 11.64 -21.83
CA PRO A 131 3.57 10.29 -21.66
C PRO A 131 4.48 9.16 -22.16
N ALA A 132 5.30 9.42 -23.19
CA ALA A 132 6.27 8.45 -23.70
C ALA A 132 7.49 8.32 -22.77
N LEU A 133 7.95 9.43 -22.19
CA LEU A 133 9.01 9.46 -21.16
C LEU A 133 8.57 8.70 -19.91
N LEU A 134 7.37 9.00 -19.41
CA LEU A 134 6.81 8.27 -18.28
C LEU A 134 6.71 6.77 -18.59
N ARG A 135 6.22 6.40 -19.78
CA ARG A 135 6.15 4.98 -20.19
C ARG A 135 7.55 4.34 -20.23
N ARG A 136 8.56 5.04 -20.71
CA ARG A 136 9.94 4.56 -20.73
C ARG A 136 10.47 4.34 -19.32
N HIS A 137 10.38 5.35 -18.44
CA HIS A 137 10.81 5.24 -17.04
C HIS A 137 10.04 4.14 -16.29
N THR A 138 8.76 3.97 -16.61
CA THR A 138 7.94 2.87 -16.10
C THR A 138 8.49 1.51 -16.52
N VAL A 139 8.89 1.34 -17.78
CA VAL A 139 9.45 0.08 -18.26
C VAL A 139 10.83 -0.17 -17.65
N ASP A 140 11.65 0.87 -17.55
CA ASP A 140 13.01 0.77 -17.00
C ASP A 140 13.01 0.42 -15.51
N LEU A 141 12.03 0.93 -14.75
CA LEU A 141 11.90 0.64 -13.31
C LEU A 141 11.04 -0.60 -13.03
N LEU A 142 9.83 -0.65 -13.58
CA LEU A 142 8.78 -1.61 -13.20
C LEU A 142 8.61 -2.76 -14.21
N GLY A 143 9.42 -2.80 -15.26
CA GLY A 143 9.41 -3.86 -16.28
C GLY A 143 8.39 -3.66 -17.38
N LEU A 144 8.34 -4.59 -18.34
CA LEU A 144 7.50 -4.48 -19.54
C LEU A 144 6.00 -4.35 -19.22
N THR A 145 5.27 -3.67 -20.10
CA THR A 145 3.82 -3.52 -19.97
C THR A 145 3.14 -4.87 -20.23
N PRO A 146 2.24 -5.33 -19.35
CA PRO A 146 1.44 -6.52 -19.61
C PRO A 146 0.57 -6.39 -20.88
N PRO A 147 0.23 -7.48 -21.59
CA PRO A 147 -0.50 -7.39 -22.87
C PRO A 147 -1.89 -6.76 -22.77
N ASP A 148 -2.63 -7.06 -21.70
CA ASP A 148 -4.06 -6.75 -21.57
C ASP A 148 -4.35 -5.60 -20.60
N ARG A 149 -3.31 -4.99 -19.99
CA ARG A 149 -3.45 -3.87 -19.05
C ARG A 149 -2.18 -3.04 -18.98
N ARG A 150 -2.32 -1.74 -18.67
CA ARG A 150 -1.20 -0.81 -18.54
C ARG A 150 -0.48 -0.90 -17.19
N THR A 151 -1.26 -1.07 -16.13
CA THR A 151 -0.80 -1.11 -14.74
C THR A 151 -0.24 -2.48 -14.38
N ARG A 152 0.88 -2.54 -13.64
CA ARG A 152 1.51 -3.79 -13.15
C ARG A 152 0.95 -4.20 -11.78
N ILE A 153 1.01 -5.49 -11.45
CA ILE A 153 0.62 -5.99 -10.12
C ILE A 153 1.89 -6.38 -9.36
N MET A 154 2.10 -5.72 -8.23
CA MET A 154 3.12 -6.05 -7.25
C MET A 154 2.49 -6.85 -6.10
N VAL A 155 3.13 -7.92 -5.65
CA VAL A 155 2.62 -8.76 -4.55
C VAL A 155 3.68 -8.92 -3.48
N THR A 156 3.35 -8.57 -2.23
CA THR A 156 4.22 -8.86 -1.09
C THR A 156 4.24 -10.36 -0.82
N LEU A 157 5.41 -10.98 -0.85
CA LEU A 157 5.57 -12.41 -0.60
C LEU A 157 5.42 -12.73 0.90
N PRO A 158 4.70 -13.81 1.26
CA PRO A 158 4.73 -14.35 2.61
C PRO A 158 6.04 -15.10 2.89
N SER A 159 6.39 -15.29 4.16
CA SER A 159 7.58 -16.05 4.58
C SER A 159 7.61 -17.47 3.99
N SER A 160 6.44 -18.09 3.81
CA SER A 160 6.29 -19.41 3.17
C SER A 160 6.75 -19.45 1.72
N ALA A 161 6.83 -18.32 1.02
CA ALA A 161 7.35 -18.26 -0.35
C ALA A 161 8.83 -18.64 -0.44
N ALA A 162 9.58 -18.64 0.69
CA ALA A 162 10.93 -19.16 0.75
C ALA A 162 10.99 -20.69 0.62
N THR A 163 9.92 -21.40 1.01
CA THR A 163 9.87 -22.87 1.09
C THR A 163 8.81 -23.50 0.19
N ASP A 164 7.87 -22.72 -0.34
CA ASP A 164 6.81 -23.16 -1.25
C ASP A 164 6.97 -22.50 -2.64
N PRO A 165 7.77 -23.10 -3.54
CA PRO A 165 7.94 -22.58 -4.90
C PRO A 165 6.66 -22.67 -5.74
N ASP A 166 5.75 -23.60 -5.44
CA ASP A 166 4.48 -23.72 -6.15
C ASP A 166 3.55 -22.54 -5.88
N ALA A 167 3.55 -21.98 -4.67
CA ALA A 167 2.84 -20.74 -4.37
C ALA A 167 3.32 -19.57 -5.23
N VAL A 168 4.64 -19.42 -5.38
CA VAL A 168 5.21 -18.35 -6.23
C VAL A 168 4.82 -18.55 -7.69
N ARG A 169 4.89 -19.79 -8.19
CA ARG A 169 4.46 -20.13 -9.55
C ARG A 169 3.00 -19.79 -9.80
N ARG A 170 2.09 -20.11 -8.86
CA ARG A 170 0.67 -19.74 -8.98
C ARG A 170 0.48 -18.23 -9.09
N LEU A 171 1.16 -17.44 -8.25
CA LEU A 171 1.08 -15.98 -8.32
C LEU A 171 1.52 -15.41 -9.68
N LEU A 172 2.60 -15.96 -10.26
CA LEU A 172 3.06 -15.60 -11.61
C LEU A 172 2.01 -15.92 -12.68
N GLU A 173 1.43 -17.12 -12.62
CA GLU A 173 0.37 -17.55 -13.55
C GLU A 173 -0.90 -16.68 -13.43
N ARG A 174 -1.20 -16.17 -12.22
CA ARG A 174 -2.35 -15.28 -11.96
C ARG A 174 -2.14 -13.83 -12.37
N GLY A 175 -0.91 -13.41 -12.66
CA GLY A 175 -0.63 -12.08 -13.21
C GLY A 175 0.27 -11.18 -12.35
N MET A 176 0.94 -11.73 -11.32
CA MET A 176 1.99 -10.99 -10.61
C MET A 176 3.11 -10.59 -11.58
N ASN A 177 3.51 -9.31 -11.54
CA ASN A 177 4.59 -8.74 -12.35
C ASN A 177 5.81 -8.35 -11.51
N ILE A 178 5.61 -8.06 -10.23
CA ILE A 178 6.69 -7.69 -9.31
C ILE A 178 6.47 -8.44 -7.99
N ALA A 179 7.46 -9.21 -7.57
CA ALA A 179 7.51 -9.86 -6.29
C ALA A 179 8.18 -8.92 -5.28
N ARG A 180 7.46 -8.55 -4.22
CA ARG A 180 7.96 -7.68 -3.17
C ARG A 180 8.40 -8.49 -1.96
N ILE A 181 9.64 -8.29 -1.52
CA ILE A 181 10.22 -8.89 -0.31
C ILE A 181 10.39 -7.80 0.74
N ASN A 182 9.87 -8.01 1.95
CA ASN A 182 9.89 -7.00 3.02
C ASN A 182 10.92 -7.35 4.10
N CYS A 183 11.96 -6.52 4.23
CA CYS A 183 13.09 -6.72 5.16
C CYS A 183 12.78 -6.38 6.62
N ALA A 184 11.58 -5.88 6.93
CA ALA A 184 11.10 -5.80 8.32
C ALA A 184 10.77 -7.19 8.90
N HIS A 185 10.76 -8.23 8.06
CA HIS A 185 10.53 -9.62 8.42
C HIS A 185 11.60 -10.53 7.79
N ASP A 186 11.71 -11.73 8.35
CA ASP A 186 12.62 -12.77 7.86
C ASP A 186 14.11 -12.34 7.85
N ASP A 187 14.96 -13.10 7.18
CA ASP A 187 16.41 -12.86 7.11
C ASP A 187 16.96 -13.00 5.68
N ALA A 188 18.23 -12.67 5.51
CA ALA A 188 18.91 -12.71 4.23
C ALA A 188 18.95 -14.11 3.57
N ALA A 189 18.81 -15.20 4.33
CA ALA A 189 18.74 -16.54 3.76
C ALA A 189 17.35 -16.79 3.16
N ALA A 190 16.29 -16.41 3.88
CA ALA A 190 14.91 -16.48 3.42
C ALA A 190 14.67 -15.58 2.20
N TRP A 191 15.15 -14.34 2.20
CA TRP A 191 15.00 -13.44 1.04
C TRP A 191 15.65 -13.99 -0.23
N ARG A 192 16.86 -14.55 -0.11
CA ARG A 192 17.53 -15.24 -1.23
C ARG A 192 16.75 -16.45 -1.72
N ALA A 193 16.11 -17.20 -0.81
CA ALA A 193 15.27 -18.33 -1.20
C ALA A 193 14.01 -17.89 -1.95
N MET A 194 13.32 -16.85 -1.48
CA MET A 194 12.19 -16.24 -2.19
C MET A 194 12.60 -15.77 -3.59
N ALA A 195 13.72 -15.05 -3.69
CA ALA A 195 14.24 -14.54 -4.95
C ALA A 195 14.56 -15.68 -5.95
N ARG A 196 15.17 -16.78 -5.47
CA ARG A 196 15.40 -17.98 -6.29
C ARG A 196 14.08 -18.57 -6.79
N ASN A 197 13.10 -18.76 -5.91
CA ASN A 197 11.80 -19.32 -6.28
C ASN A 197 11.06 -18.45 -7.31
N VAL A 198 11.18 -17.12 -7.23
CA VAL A 198 10.66 -16.19 -8.25
C VAL A 198 11.34 -16.41 -9.60
N ARG A 199 12.69 -16.42 -9.62
CA ARG A 199 13.47 -16.60 -10.85
C ARG A 199 13.21 -17.97 -11.51
N ASP A 200 13.17 -19.04 -10.70
CA ASP A 200 12.86 -20.39 -11.16
C ASP A 200 11.42 -20.50 -11.68
N GLY A 201 10.46 -19.88 -10.98
CA GLY A 201 9.07 -19.78 -11.41
C GLY A 201 8.90 -19.04 -12.73
N CYS A 202 9.65 -17.95 -12.95
CA CYS A 202 9.69 -17.23 -14.23
C CYS A 202 10.22 -18.12 -15.36
N ALA A 203 11.32 -18.85 -15.12
CA ALA A 203 11.88 -19.78 -16.10
C ALA A 203 10.90 -20.91 -16.46
N ALA A 204 10.17 -21.44 -15.47
CA ALA A 204 9.20 -22.52 -15.68
C ALA A 204 7.92 -22.07 -16.41
N THR A 205 7.45 -20.84 -16.15
CA THR A 205 6.18 -20.32 -16.70
C THR A 205 6.35 -19.50 -17.98
N GLY A 206 7.57 -19.05 -18.28
CA GLY A 206 7.85 -18.09 -19.35
C GLY A 206 7.36 -16.67 -19.06
N ARG A 207 6.92 -16.39 -17.81
CA ARG A 207 6.49 -15.05 -17.37
C ARG A 207 7.69 -14.26 -16.84
N SER A 208 7.72 -12.95 -17.06
CA SER A 208 8.70 -12.05 -16.44
C SER A 208 8.15 -11.51 -15.12
N CYS A 209 9.00 -11.47 -14.09
CA CYS A 209 8.70 -10.86 -12.81
C CYS A 209 9.97 -10.21 -12.24
N LEU A 210 9.86 -8.95 -11.80
CA LEU A 210 10.93 -8.25 -11.10
C LEU A 210 10.85 -8.50 -9.60
N ILE A 211 11.95 -8.26 -8.89
CA ILE A 211 12.06 -8.36 -7.44
C ILE A 211 12.26 -6.96 -6.85
N ALA A 212 11.27 -6.48 -6.11
CA ALA A 212 11.36 -5.27 -5.31
C ALA A 212 11.67 -5.64 -3.86
N VAL A 213 12.63 -4.97 -3.24
CA VAL A 213 13.00 -5.23 -1.84
C VAL A 213 12.78 -3.98 -1.00
N ASP A 214 11.87 -4.09 -0.04
CA ASP A 214 11.47 -3.04 0.89
C ASP A 214 12.38 -3.04 2.12
N LEU A 215 13.20 -1.99 2.25
CA LEU A 215 14.03 -1.78 3.43
C LEU A 215 13.15 -1.50 4.65
N ALA A 216 13.58 -1.94 5.83
CA ALA A 216 12.74 -1.85 7.02
C ALA A 216 12.58 -0.40 7.50
N GLY A 217 13.66 0.39 7.42
CA GLY A 217 13.72 1.74 7.96
C GLY A 217 13.52 1.77 9.49
N PRO A 218 13.43 2.97 10.08
CA PRO A 218 13.31 3.18 11.53
C PRO A 218 11.87 2.96 12.04
N LYS A 219 11.28 1.79 11.77
CA LYS A 219 9.87 1.54 12.14
C LYS A 219 9.70 1.44 13.65
N LEU A 220 8.89 2.34 14.21
CA LEU A 220 8.53 2.36 15.61
C LEU A 220 7.44 1.32 15.91
N ARG A 221 7.66 0.48 16.93
CA ARG A 221 6.70 -0.55 17.34
C ARG A 221 6.61 -0.70 18.84
N THR A 222 5.47 -1.21 19.30
CA THR A 222 5.31 -1.66 20.68
C THR A 222 6.21 -2.86 20.99
N GLY A 223 6.80 -2.84 22.17
CA GLY A 223 7.64 -3.89 22.70
C GLY A 223 6.86 -5.16 23.06
N PRO A 224 7.57 -6.23 23.46
CA PRO A 224 6.94 -7.48 23.85
C PRO A 224 6.11 -7.32 25.13
N LEU A 225 5.04 -8.10 25.22
CA LEU A 225 4.30 -8.34 26.46
C LEU A 225 4.69 -9.71 27.02
N GLN A 226 4.54 -9.90 28.33
CA GLN A 226 4.74 -11.22 28.90
C GLN A 226 3.80 -12.25 28.26
N PRO A 227 4.31 -13.45 27.92
CA PRO A 227 3.48 -14.50 27.34
C PRO A 227 2.30 -14.84 28.25
N GLY A 228 1.13 -15.01 27.65
CA GLY A 228 -0.07 -15.39 28.37
C GLY A 228 -0.07 -16.85 28.81
N PRO A 229 -1.14 -17.29 29.47
CA PRO A 229 -1.29 -18.68 29.85
C PRO A 229 -1.26 -19.60 28.62
N ARG A 230 -0.63 -20.77 28.75
CA ARG A 230 -0.55 -21.81 27.71
C ARG A 230 -1.83 -22.65 27.72
N VAL A 231 -2.91 -22.08 27.18
CA VAL A 231 -4.27 -22.65 27.21
C VAL A 231 -4.89 -22.60 25.83
N ILE A 232 -5.55 -23.69 25.42
CA ILE A 232 -6.43 -23.70 24.25
C ILE A 232 -7.90 -23.84 24.64
N LYS A 233 -8.78 -23.26 23.82
CA LYS A 233 -10.24 -23.38 23.96
C LYS A 233 -10.81 -24.13 22.78
N LEU A 234 -11.32 -25.34 23.04
CA LEU A 234 -12.11 -26.09 22.07
C LEU A 234 -13.54 -25.56 22.09
N ARG A 235 -13.99 -24.97 20.99
CA ARG A 235 -15.32 -24.33 20.88
C ARG A 235 -16.19 -25.07 19.84
N PRO A 236 -17.24 -25.78 20.29
CA PRO A 236 -18.22 -26.37 19.39
C PRO A 236 -19.04 -25.29 18.69
N SER A 237 -19.42 -25.54 17.44
CA SER A 237 -20.34 -24.67 16.70
C SER A 237 -21.76 -24.94 17.13
N ARG A 238 -22.53 -23.87 17.38
CA ARG A 238 -23.92 -23.95 17.86
C ARG A 238 -24.83 -23.11 17.00
N ASN A 239 -26.08 -23.56 16.84
CA ASN A 239 -27.13 -22.77 16.21
C ASN A 239 -27.58 -21.63 17.14
N VAL A 240 -28.48 -20.78 16.65
CA VAL A 240 -29.07 -19.67 17.42
C VAL A 240 -29.84 -20.13 18.66
N LEU A 241 -30.28 -21.38 18.72
CA LEU A 241 -30.94 -22.01 19.86
C LEU A 241 -29.94 -22.63 20.86
N GLY A 242 -28.63 -22.51 20.61
CA GLY A 242 -27.57 -23.07 21.45
C GLY A 242 -27.33 -24.57 21.28
N GLN A 243 -28.00 -25.23 20.33
CA GLN A 243 -27.80 -26.64 20.02
C GLN A 243 -26.51 -26.82 19.21
N VAL A 244 -25.75 -27.86 19.51
CA VAL A 244 -24.48 -28.14 18.82
C VAL A 244 -24.78 -28.58 17.38
N ILE A 245 -24.25 -27.83 16.41
CA ILE A 245 -24.29 -28.20 14.97
C ILE A 245 -23.04 -29.01 14.61
N ALA A 246 -21.88 -28.63 15.16
CA ALA A 246 -20.63 -29.35 14.93
C ALA A 246 -19.80 -29.40 16.23
N PRO A 247 -19.23 -30.57 16.57
CA PRO A 247 -18.35 -30.68 17.73
C PRO A 247 -17.08 -29.86 17.51
N ALA A 248 -16.47 -29.38 18.59
CA ALA A 248 -15.12 -28.86 18.52
C ALA A 248 -14.16 -30.01 18.20
N GLN A 249 -13.12 -29.74 17.42
CA GLN A 249 -12.11 -30.70 17.03
C GLN A 249 -10.73 -30.23 17.47
N ALA A 250 -9.84 -31.19 17.75
CA ALA A 250 -8.43 -30.96 18.04
C ALA A 250 -7.60 -32.13 17.51
N TRP A 251 -6.43 -31.83 16.96
CA TRP A 251 -5.48 -32.83 16.49
C TRP A 251 -4.65 -33.35 17.66
N LEU A 252 -4.61 -34.67 17.89
CA LEU A 252 -3.67 -35.24 18.86
C LEU A 252 -2.35 -35.52 18.17
N ALA A 253 -1.30 -34.81 18.61
CA ALA A 253 0.04 -34.93 18.05
C ALA A 253 1.00 -35.54 19.07
N ALA A 254 1.94 -36.34 18.58
CA ALA A 254 3.06 -36.82 19.36
C ALA A 254 3.98 -35.64 19.75
N SER A 255 4.38 -35.56 21.01
CA SER A 255 5.17 -34.43 21.53
C SER A 255 6.63 -34.44 21.06
N ASP A 256 7.12 -35.57 20.56
CA ASP A 256 8.47 -35.85 20.07
C ASP A 256 8.58 -35.87 18.52
N GLY A 257 7.48 -35.63 17.81
CA GLY A 257 7.44 -35.59 16.35
C GLY A 257 6.33 -34.68 15.84
N ALA A 258 6.70 -33.59 15.18
CA ALA A 258 5.78 -32.70 14.50
C ALA A 258 5.22 -33.38 13.24
N LEU A 259 4.08 -34.07 13.39
CA LEU A 259 3.22 -34.32 12.24
C LEU A 259 2.23 -33.16 12.17
N ASP A 260 2.35 -32.37 11.11
CA ASP A 260 1.44 -31.27 10.81
C ASP A 260 -0.01 -31.75 10.84
N ALA A 261 -0.90 -30.92 11.40
CA ALA A 261 -2.32 -31.20 11.39
C ALA A 261 -2.80 -31.35 9.94
N PRO A 262 -3.71 -32.29 9.65
CA PRO A 262 -4.15 -32.55 8.28
C PRO A 262 -4.85 -31.35 7.63
N ASP A 263 -5.46 -30.48 8.44
CA ASP A 263 -6.10 -29.23 7.99
C ASP A 263 -5.45 -28.03 8.68
N ALA A 264 -5.13 -27.00 7.88
CA ALA A 264 -4.67 -25.71 8.38
C ALA A 264 -5.78 -25.06 9.23
N GLY A 265 -5.63 -25.12 10.56
CA GLY A 265 -6.54 -24.46 11.51
C GLY A 265 -7.07 -25.35 12.65
N LEU A 266 -6.81 -26.66 12.64
CA LEU A 266 -7.13 -27.54 13.77
C LEU A 266 -6.18 -27.27 14.95
N PRO A 267 -6.68 -26.99 16.18
CA PRO A 267 -5.84 -26.85 17.35
C PRO A 267 -5.10 -28.16 17.65
N THR A 268 -3.78 -28.08 17.84
CA THR A 268 -2.96 -29.24 18.19
C THR A 268 -2.91 -29.44 19.70
N LEU A 269 -3.16 -30.67 20.13
CA LEU A 269 -3.02 -31.17 21.49
C LEU A 269 -1.82 -32.14 21.54
N PRO A 270 -0.64 -31.66 21.98
CA PRO A 270 0.53 -32.51 22.13
C PRO A 270 0.31 -33.49 23.28
N VAL A 271 0.64 -34.76 23.05
CA VAL A 271 0.65 -35.85 24.04
C VAL A 271 1.86 -36.76 23.80
N PRO A 272 2.29 -37.59 24.76
CA PRO A 272 3.39 -38.54 24.55
C PRO A 272 3.08 -39.55 23.43
N ALA A 273 4.06 -39.84 22.56
CA ALA A 273 3.89 -40.75 21.42
C ALA A 273 3.51 -42.16 21.84
N ASP A 274 4.11 -42.66 22.91
CA ASP A 274 3.84 -43.98 23.45
C ASP A 274 2.38 -44.08 23.92
N TRP A 275 1.86 -43.06 24.61
CA TRP A 275 0.47 -43.00 25.04
C TRP A 275 -0.50 -42.93 23.86
N LEU A 276 -0.17 -42.12 22.85
CA LEU A 276 -0.95 -41.98 21.62
C LEU A 276 -1.00 -43.27 20.81
N SER A 277 0.10 -44.03 20.76
CA SER A 277 0.20 -45.31 20.04
C SER A 277 -0.72 -46.40 20.62
N ARG A 278 -1.05 -46.32 21.92
CA ARG A 278 -1.95 -47.23 22.63
C ARG A 278 -3.43 -46.90 22.43
N ARG A 279 -3.76 -45.73 21.86
CA ARG A 279 -5.15 -45.30 21.66
C ARG A 279 -5.85 -46.04 20.52
N ARG A 280 -7.17 -46.13 20.60
CA ARG A 280 -8.05 -46.76 19.60
C ARG A 280 -9.14 -45.80 19.14
N ASP A 281 -9.69 -46.12 17.96
CA ASP A 281 -10.84 -45.38 17.43
C ASP A 281 -12.03 -45.53 18.38
N GLY A 282 -12.68 -44.41 18.73
CA GLY A 282 -13.80 -44.38 19.68
C GLY A 282 -13.42 -44.26 21.15
N ASP A 283 -12.12 -44.25 21.50
CA ASP A 283 -11.71 -44.03 22.88
C ASP A 283 -12.25 -42.71 23.43
N VAL A 284 -12.61 -42.71 24.72
CA VAL A 284 -13.13 -41.54 25.42
C VAL A 284 -12.10 -41.07 26.43
N ILE A 285 -11.55 -39.89 26.19
CA ILE A 285 -10.67 -39.18 27.12
C ILE A 285 -11.54 -38.38 28.08
N HIS A 286 -11.33 -38.59 29.37
CA HIS A 286 -11.92 -37.86 30.48
C HIS A 286 -10.89 -36.88 31.04
N LEU A 287 -11.35 -35.69 31.38
CA LEU A 287 -10.51 -34.65 31.96
C LEU A 287 -11.32 -33.66 32.79
N HIS A 288 -10.64 -32.89 33.63
CA HIS A 288 -11.17 -31.67 34.22
C HIS A 288 -10.56 -30.49 33.47
N ASP A 289 -11.42 -29.62 32.93
CA ASP A 289 -10.94 -28.44 32.22
C ASP A 289 -10.37 -27.40 33.22
N THR A 290 -9.74 -26.33 32.72
CA THR A 290 -9.14 -25.30 33.60
C THR A 290 -10.13 -24.58 34.53
N ARG A 291 -11.43 -24.82 34.38
CA ARG A 291 -12.50 -24.31 35.25
C ARG A 291 -12.98 -25.38 36.25
N GLY A 292 -12.31 -26.52 36.32
CA GLY A 292 -12.66 -27.67 37.15
C GLY A 292 -13.84 -28.50 36.60
N ALA A 293 -14.33 -28.21 35.40
CA ALA A 293 -15.52 -28.86 34.89
C ALA A 293 -15.18 -30.18 34.18
N LYS A 294 -15.90 -31.25 34.50
CA LYS A 294 -15.72 -32.56 33.86
C LYS A 294 -16.03 -32.48 32.37
N ARG A 295 -15.10 -32.96 31.53
CA ARG A 295 -15.22 -33.00 30.07
C ARG A 295 -14.87 -34.37 29.54
N ARG A 296 -15.37 -34.63 28.33
CA ARG A 296 -15.15 -35.86 27.57
C ARG A 296 -14.76 -35.47 26.16
N LEU A 297 -13.66 -36.02 25.68
CA LEU A 297 -13.23 -35.95 24.28
C LEU A 297 -13.36 -37.36 23.69
N VAL A 298 -14.05 -37.50 22.56
CA VAL A 298 -14.11 -38.75 21.81
C VAL A 298 -13.08 -38.67 20.70
N ILE A 299 -12.13 -39.60 20.66
CA ILE A 299 -11.11 -39.62 19.61
C ILE A 299 -11.54 -40.50 18.45
N LYS A 300 -11.29 -40.03 17.24
CA LYS A 300 -11.51 -40.77 16.00
C LYS A 300 -10.20 -40.87 15.22
N ARG A 301 -9.95 -42.03 14.62
CA ARG A 301 -8.80 -42.23 13.76
C ARG A 301 -8.96 -41.40 12.50
N PHE A 302 -7.92 -40.65 12.14
CA PHE A 302 -7.91 -39.90 10.89
C PHE A 302 -7.65 -40.86 9.72
N ALA A 303 -8.60 -40.95 8.79
CA ALA A 303 -8.50 -41.80 7.60
C ALA A 303 -8.02 -40.97 6.42
N ALA A 304 -6.74 -41.08 6.06
CA ALA A 304 -6.24 -40.67 4.75
C ALA A 304 -5.62 -41.90 4.07
N GLU A 305 -5.93 -42.08 2.79
CA GLU A 305 -5.44 -43.17 1.94
C GLU A 305 -3.91 -43.09 1.76
N ALA A 306 -3.16 -43.83 2.57
CA ALA A 306 -1.90 -44.50 2.21
C ALA A 306 -1.31 -45.21 3.44
N ALA A 307 -0.66 -46.33 3.17
CA ALA A 307 -0.13 -47.27 4.13
C ALA A 307 0.86 -46.66 5.16
N HIS A 308 0.80 -47.19 6.38
CA HIS A 308 1.83 -47.14 7.44
C HIS A 308 2.05 -45.85 8.23
N HIS A 309 1.05 -45.37 8.99
CA HIS A 309 1.34 -44.58 10.21
C HIS A 309 0.36 -44.93 11.35
N SER A 310 0.88 -45.48 12.44
CA SER A 310 0.21 -45.62 13.74
C SER A 310 0.04 -44.25 14.40
N GLY A 311 -1.11 -43.97 15.03
CA GLY A 311 -1.22 -42.88 16.01
C GLY A 311 -1.87 -41.55 15.59
N ARG A 312 -2.58 -41.47 14.45
CA ARG A 312 -3.24 -40.22 14.01
C ARG A 312 -4.70 -40.14 14.47
N PHE A 313 -5.00 -39.23 15.42
CA PHE A 313 -6.32 -39.09 16.02
C PHE A 313 -6.83 -37.65 16.05
N ILE A 314 -8.12 -37.47 15.77
CA ILE A 314 -8.85 -36.22 16.04
C ILE A 314 -9.69 -36.41 17.30
N ALA A 315 -9.45 -35.58 18.31
CA ALA A 315 -10.28 -35.48 19.50
C ALA A 315 -11.47 -34.56 19.24
N THR A 316 -12.68 -34.99 19.63
CA THR A 316 -13.92 -34.23 19.44
C THR A 316 -14.68 -34.00 20.74
N CYS A 317 -15.27 -32.82 20.94
CA CYS A 317 -16.18 -32.56 22.07
C CYS A 317 -17.37 -31.66 21.72
N GLU A 318 -18.49 -31.89 22.39
CA GLU A 318 -19.75 -31.13 22.22
C GLU A 318 -19.91 -29.98 23.24
N LYS A 319 -19.05 -29.96 24.26
CA LYS A 319 -19.01 -28.91 25.29
C LYS A 319 -17.72 -28.11 25.15
N SER A 320 -17.83 -26.79 25.33
CA SER A 320 -16.64 -25.93 25.36
C SER A 320 -15.68 -26.41 26.44
N THR A 321 -14.44 -26.66 26.04
CA THR A 321 -13.41 -27.32 26.85
C THR A 321 -12.14 -26.48 26.82
N TYR A 322 -11.59 -26.18 27.99
CA TYR A 322 -10.38 -25.38 28.16
C TYR A 322 -9.25 -26.29 28.66
N LEU A 323 -8.18 -26.39 27.90
CA LEU A 323 -7.04 -27.28 28.18
C LEU A 323 -5.80 -26.43 28.37
N ALA A 324 -5.09 -26.61 29.49
CA ALA A 324 -3.77 -26.03 29.74
C ALA A 324 -2.66 -27.06 29.49
N THR A 325 -1.42 -26.58 29.34
CA THR A 325 -0.24 -27.43 29.51
C THR A 325 -0.31 -28.14 30.87
N GLY A 326 -0.07 -29.44 30.91
CA GLY A 326 -0.19 -30.27 32.11
C GLY A 326 -1.62 -30.74 32.43
N THR A 327 -2.62 -30.48 31.57
CA THR A 327 -3.98 -30.98 31.84
C THR A 327 -3.99 -32.51 31.80
N LEU A 328 -4.39 -33.14 32.90
CA LEU A 328 -4.48 -34.59 33.00
C LEU A 328 -5.60 -35.15 32.11
N LEU A 329 -5.23 -36.13 31.29
CA LEU A 329 -6.08 -36.88 30.38
C LEU A 329 -6.12 -38.33 30.83
N SER A 330 -7.30 -38.90 31.08
CA SER A 330 -7.47 -40.31 31.43
C SER A 330 -8.43 -40.99 30.47
N VAL A 331 -8.19 -42.24 30.09
CA VAL A 331 -9.08 -42.98 29.17
C VAL A 331 -9.96 -43.94 29.96
N GLY A 332 -11.27 -43.90 29.74
CA GLY A 332 -12.27 -44.49 30.66
C GLY A 332 -12.19 -46.00 30.87
N HIS A 333 -11.44 -46.75 30.04
CA HIS A 333 -11.30 -48.20 30.12
C HIS A 333 -9.88 -48.67 30.41
N THR A 334 -8.93 -47.75 30.69
CA THR A 334 -7.53 -48.07 31.00
C THR A 334 -6.99 -47.15 32.10
N ASP A 335 -6.26 -47.69 33.07
CA ASP A 335 -5.53 -46.90 34.07
C ASP A 335 -4.17 -46.42 33.50
N ASP A 336 -4.24 -45.55 32.48
CA ASP A 336 -3.09 -45.03 31.73
C ASP A 336 -3.29 -43.51 31.50
N PRO A 337 -3.12 -42.68 32.55
CA PRO A 337 -3.26 -41.24 32.43
C PRO A 337 -2.04 -40.62 31.72
N THR A 338 -2.26 -39.51 31.05
CA THR A 338 -1.19 -38.67 30.50
C THR A 338 -1.50 -37.20 30.71
N GLU A 339 -0.56 -36.33 30.37
CA GLU A 339 -0.77 -34.88 30.42
C GLU A 339 -0.70 -34.28 29.02
N VAL A 340 -1.45 -33.20 28.82
CA VAL A 340 -1.27 -32.34 27.65
C VAL A 340 0.13 -31.73 27.71
N GLY A 341 0.93 -31.92 26.66
CA GLY A 341 2.25 -31.34 26.50
C GLY A 341 2.24 -29.82 26.39
N VAL A 342 3.38 -29.24 26.00
CA VAL A 342 3.54 -27.78 25.95
C VAL A 342 2.65 -27.16 24.87
N LEU A 343 1.62 -26.43 25.29
CA LEU A 343 0.76 -25.65 24.40
C LEU A 343 1.42 -24.29 24.07
N PRO A 344 1.11 -23.68 22.92
CA PRO A 344 1.55 -22.31 22.62
C PRO A 344 1.02 -21.34 23.68
N ALA A 345 1.84 -20.34 24.04
CA ALA A 345 1.41 -19.28 24.94
C ALA A 345 0.34 -18.41 24.25
N THR A 346 -0.68 -18.01 25.01
CA THR A 346 -1.71 -17.11 24.47
C THR A 346 -1.11 -15.71 24.29
N GLU A 347 -1.28 -15.14 23.10
CA GLU A 347 -0.92 -13.74 22.86
C GLU A 347 -1.68 -12.81 23.81
N GLN A 348 -0.95 -11.89 24.44
CA GLN A 348 -1.53 -10.93 25.37
C GLN A 348 -1.82 -9.59 24.68
N SER A 349 -2.75 -8.83 25.25
CA SER A 349 -3.10 -7.49 24.77
C SER A 349 -3.50 -6.59 25.92
N LEU A 350 -3.00 -5.36 25.94
CA LEU A 350 -3.47 -4.30 26.83
C LEU A 350 -4.83 -3.82 26.34
N ARG A 351 -5.80 -3.67 27.25
CA ARG A 351 -7.10 -3.08 26.90
C ARG A 351 -7.10 -1.62 27.34
N LEU A 352 -7.20 -0.72 26.37
CA LEU A 352 -7.15 0.73 26.59
C LEU A 352 -8.49 1.36 26.25
N HIS A 353 -8.94 2.29 27.08
CA HIS A 353 -10.12 3.12 26.92
C HIS A 353 -9.74 4.58 26.83
N ARG A 354 -10.64 5.39 26.28
CA ARG A 354 -10.50 6.84 26.31
C ARG A 354 -10.40 7.34 27.76
N GLY A 355 -9.40 8.17 28.04
CA GLY A 355 -9.08 8.70 29.36
C GLY A 355 -8.07 7.87 30.14
N ASP A 356 -7.73 6.66 29.69
CA ASP A 356 -6.67 5.87 30.32
C ASP A 356 -5.30 6.53 30.11
N THR A 357 -4.38 6.30 31.04
CA THR A 357 -2.96 6.62 30.85
C THR A 357 -2.22 5.33 30.48
N LEU A 358 -1.39 5.39 29.44
CA LEU A 358 -0.45 4.36 29.03
C LEU A 358 0.97 4.90 29.22
N VAL A 359 1.85 4.13 29.85
CA VAL A 359 3.28 4.47 29.94
C VAL A 359 4.04 3.72 28.86
N LEU A 360 4.72 4.44 27.97
CA LEU A 360 5.72 3.84 27.09
C LEU A 360 7.06 3.81 27.79
N THR A 361 7.77 2.68 27.71
CA THR A 361 9.10 2.52 28.30
C THR A 361 10.18 2.46 27.22
N ARG A 362 11.33 3.08 27.49
CA ARG A 362 12.50 3.09 26.60
C ARG A 362 13.08 1.69 26.42
N ASP A 363 13.00 0.87 27.47
CA ASP A 363 13.36 -0.53 27.38
C ASP A 363 12.22 -1.38 26.78
N CYS A 364 12.60 -2.41 26.04
CA CYS A 364 11.69 -3.42 25.47
C CYS A 364 11.63 -4.69 26.34
N THR A 365 11.83 -4.59 27.66
CA THR A 365 11.68 -5.74 28.55
C THR A 365 10.21 -6.18 28.54
N PRO A 366 9.90 -7.50 28.40
CA PRO A 366 8.52 -7.95 28.36
C PRO A 366 7.71 -7.53 29.58
N THR A 367 6.70 -6.68 29.35
CA THR A 367 5.87 -6.12 30.42
C THR A 367 4.72 -7.05 30.80
N ALA A 368 4.48 -7.24 32.10
CA ALA A 368 3.33 -7.99 32.60
C ALA A 368 2.06 -7.11 32.60
N LEU A 369 0.91 -7.71 32.33
CA LEU A 369 -0.36 -6.98 32.50
C LEU A 369 -0.63 -6.73 33.97
N VAL A 370 -0.97 -5.50 34.31
CA VAL A 370 -1.44 -5.15 35.65
C VAL A 370 -2.96 -5.16 35.71
N THR A 371 -3.53 -5.69 36.81
CA THR A 371 -4.99 -5.74 37.02
C THR A 371 -5.55 -4.44 37.58
N ALA A 372 -4.72 -3.64 38.23
CA ALA A 372 -5.03 -2.31 38.73
C ALA A 372 -3.79 -1.43 38.60
N GLY A 373 -3.97 -0.19 38.14
CA GLY A 373 -2.88 0.76 37.89
C GLY A 373 -2.66 1.04 36.40
N THR A 374 -1.65 1.84 36.13
CA THR A 374 -1.29 2.29 34.78
C THR A 374 -0.64 1.16 33.99
N GLN A 375 -1.13 0.90 32.78
CA GLN A 375 -0.50 -0.09 31.89
C GLN A 375 0.80 0.49 31.33
N SER A 376 1.78 -0.36 31.09
CA SER A 376 3.00 0.02 30.37
C SER A 376 3.35 -0.94 29.26
N ILE A 377 4.09 -0.44 28.26
CA ILE A 377 4.61 -1.24 27.15
C ILE A 377 5.89 -0.61 26.60
N GLY A 378 6.87 -1.44 26.27
CA GLY A 378 8.10 -0.97 25.64
C GLY A 378 7.90 -0.35 24.27
N CYS A 379 8.94 0.31 23.77
CA CYS A 379 8.98 0.90 22.43
C CYS A 379 10.32 0.56 21.76
N THR A 380 10.30 0.16 20.49
CA THR A 380 11.51 -0.38 19.81
C THR A 380 12.53 0.66 19.39
N LEU A 381 12.18 1.96 19.35
CA LEU A 381 13.09 3.04 19.00
C LEU A 381 13.25 3.97 20.22
N PRO A 382 14.40 3.94 20.91
CA PRO A 382 14.61 4.75 22.10
C PRO A 382 14.70 6.26 21.80
N GLU A 383 15.05 6.67 20.57
CA GLU A 383 15.18 8.07 20.17
C GLU A 383 13.87 8.86 20.32
N VAL A 384 12.71 8.18 20.28
CA VAL A 384 11.41 8.84 20.50
C VAL A 384 11.33 9.54 21.85
N PHE A 385 12.02 9.03 22.87
CA PHE A 385 12.03 9.61 24.23
C PHE A 385 12.88 10.89 24.30
N ASP A 386 13.82 11.05 23.37
CA ASP A 386 14.68 12.23 23.28
C ASP A 386 14.03 13.34 22.43
N ASP A 387 13.21 12.96 21.46
CA ASP A 387 12.62 13.86 20.47
C ASP A 387 11.17 14.28 20.80
N ALA A 388 10.41 13.44 21.51
CA ALA A 388 9.02 13.70 21.85
C ALA A 388 8.87 14.87 22.83
N ARG A 389 7.74 15.58 22.73
CA ARG A 389 7.39 16.68 23.63
C ARG A 389 5.98 16.50 24.15
N VAL A 390 5.72 17.08 25.32
CA VAL A 390 4.36 17.19 25.85
C VAL A 390 3.48 17.93 24.84
N GLY A 391 2.30 17.37 24.57
CA GLY A 391 1.35 17.86 23.57
C GLY A 391 1.47 17.20 22.20
N HIS A 392 2.52 16.42 21.92
CA HIS A 392 2.63 15.70 20.65
C HIS A 392 1.59 14.57 20.56
N GLU A 393 1.02 14.39 19.37
CA GLU A 393 0.15 13.27 19.07
C GLU A 393 0.92 11.95 18.91
N ILE A 394 0.31 10.86 19.35
CA ILE A 394 0.84 9.51 19.19
C ILE A 394 -0.27 8.51 18.86
N HIS A 395 -0.02 7.64 17.88
CA HIS A 395 -0.95 6.63 17.41
C HIS A 395 -0.37 5.22 17.55
N PHE A 396 -1.25 4.24 17.71
CA PHE A 396 -0.92 2.82 17.81
C PHE A 396 -1.83 1.95 16.93
N ASP A 397 -1.30 0.82 16.45
CA ASP A 397 -2.04 -0.20 15.67
C ASP A 397 -2.79 0.42 14.48
N ASP A 398 -2.03 1.10 13.60
CA ASP A 398 -2.54 1.75 12.38
C ASP A 398 -3.63 2.81 12.67
N GLY A 399 -3.44 3.60 13.73
CA GLY A 399 -4.35 4.69 14.11
C GLY A 399 -5.60 4.26 14.89
N ARG A 400 -5.77 2.97 15.20
CA ARG A 400 -6.94 2.46 15.96
C ARG A 400 -6.99 2.94 17.41
N ILE A 401 -5.84 3.33 17.95
CA ILE A 401 -5.71 3.94 19.26
C ILE A 401 -4.86 5.18 19.06
N SER A 402 -5.27 6.31 19.60
CA SER A 402 -4.46 7.53 19.61
C SER A 402 -4.58 8.26 20.93
N GLY A 403 -3.59 9.08 21.21
CA GLY A 403 -3.50 9.86 22.43
C GLY A 403 -2.52 11.00 22.30
N GLU A 404 -2.35 11.70 23.40
CA GLU A 404 -1.44 12.83 23.54
C GLU A 404 -0.37 12.50 24.58
N ILE A 405 0.87 12.86 24.30
CA ILE A 405 1.96 12.75 25.27
C ILE A 405 1.77 13.83 26.34
N VAL A 406 1.51 13.42 27.58
CA VAL A 406 1.24 14.33 28.71
C VAL A 406 2.43 14.51 29.65
N ALA A 407 3.39 13.59 29.64
CA ALA A 407 4.66 13.73 30.35
C ALA A 407 5.80 13.06 29.57
N VAL A 408 6.98 13.67 29.61
CA VAL A 408 8.21 13.16 28.99
C VAL A 408 9.28 13.03 30.08
N GLY A 409 9.70 11.81 30.33
CA GLY A 409 10.84 11.47 31.18
C GLY A 409 12.00 10.92 30.36
N HIS A 410 13.13 10.64 31.03
CA HIS A 410 14.30 10.06 30.36
C HIS A 410 14.00 8.66 29.79
N ASP A 411 13.30 7.80 30.54
CA ASP A 411 13.04 6.41 30.17
C ASP A 411 11.55 6.11 29.94
N GLU A 412 10.67 7.09 30.16
CA GLU A 412 9.22 6.90 30.14
C GLU A 412 8.51 8.06 29.43
N LEU A 413 7.50 7.74 28.63
CA LEU A 413 6.51 8.70 28.11
C LEU A 413 5.15 8.34 28.69
N GLU A 414 4.46 9.32 29.28
CA GLU A 414 3.05 9.14 29.67
C GLU A 414 2.15 9.61 28.53
N VAL A 415 1.28 8.71 28.07
CA VAL A 415 0.32 8.95 26.99
C VAL A 415 -1.08 8.90 27.56
N ARG A 416 -1.84 9.98 27.38
CA ARG A 416 -3.27 10.01 27.69
C ARG A 416 -4.05 9.57 26.46
N ILE A 417 -4.78 8.46 26.57
CA ILE A 417 -5.55 7.89 25.47
C ILE A 417 -6.76 8.77 25.17
N GLU A 418 -6.84 9.31 23.96
CA GLU A 418 -7.93 10.17 23.52
C GLU A 418 -8.94 9.43 22.64
N HIS A 419 -8.45 8.46 21.85
CA HIS A 419 -9.26 7.63 20.97
C HIS A 419 -9.06 6.15 21.23
N ALA A 420 -10.16 5.44 21.45
CA ALA A 420 -10.26 3.99 21.49
C ALA A 420 -11.72 3.58 21.21
N ALA A 421 -11.95 2.31 20.86
CA ALA A 421 -13.30 1.78 20.68
C ALA A 421 -14.11 1.90 21.99
N PRO A 422 -15.46 2.05 21.92
CA PRO A 422 -16.30 2.19 23.12
C PRO A 422 -16.18 1.06 24.14
N ALA A 423 -15.89 -0.17 23.67
CA ALA A 423 -15.66 -1.34 24.53
C ALA A 423 -14.19 -1.52 24.95
N GLY A 424 -13.33 -0.53 24.67
CA GLY A 424 -11.89 -0.60 24.79
C GLY A 424 -11.21 -1.26 23.58
N SER A 425 -10.11 -0.68 23.14
CA SER A 425 -9.25 -1.21 22.08
C SER A 425 -8.17 -2.13 22.66
N LYS A 426 -7.76 -3.15 21.89
CA LYS A 426 -6.67 -4.05 22.27
C LYS A 426 -5.36 -3.60 21.64
N LEU A 427 -4.37 -3.24 22.45
CA LEU A 427 -3.00 -3.00 22.01
C LEU A 427 -2.18 -4.28 22.23
N LEU A 428 -1.61 -4.82 21.15
CA LEU A 428 -0.75 -6.00 21.21
C LEU A 428 0.73 -5.61 21.15
N ALA A 429 1.62 -6.58 21.31
CA ALA A 429 3.03 -6.41 21.01
C ALA A 429 3.27 -6.22 19.49
N ALA A 430 4.42 -5.66 19.13
CA ALA A 430 4.87 -5.44 17.76
C ALA A 430 3.93 -4.62 16.86
N LYS A 431 3.01 -3.86 17.46
CA LYS A 431 2.11 -2.94 16.75
C LYS A 431 2.82 -1.65 16.39
N GLY A 432 2.54 -1.13 15.20
CA GLY A 432 3.13 0.14 14.75
C GLY A 432 2.77 1.28 15.69
N ILE A 433 3.71 2.20 15.88
CA ILE A 433 3.53 3.47 16.57
C ILE A 433 3.86 4.58 15.58
N ASN A 434 3.06 5.63 15.55
CA ASN A 434 3.31 6.81 14.72
C ASN A 434 3.27 8.05 15.62
N VAL A 435 4.16 9.01 15.36
CA VAL A 435 4.33 10.23 16.16
C VAL A 435 4.40 11.44 15.23
N PRO A 436 3.27 11.86 14.63
CA PRO A 436 3.24 12.78 13.49
C PRO A 436 3.90 14.14 13.76
N ASP A 437 3.81 14.62 15.01
CA ASP A 437 4.39 15.89 15.45
C ASP A 437 5.86 15.78 15.88
N THR A 438 6.38 14.56 16.02
CA THR A 438 7.73 14.31 16.53
C THR A 438 8.72 14.13 15.39
N GLN A 439 9.68 15.05 15.31
CA GLN A 439 10.79 14.92 14.37
C GLN A 439 11.86 13.99 14.95
N LEU A 440 11.80 12.70 14.58
CA LEU A 440 12.75 11.70 15.05
C LEU A 440 14.16 11.95 14.49
N SER A 441 15.16 11.97 15.37
CA SER A 441 16.59 12.17 15.07
C SER A 441 17.27 10.93 14.46
N VAL A 442 16.55 9.81 14.37
CA VAL A 442 16.98 8.58 13.70
C VAL A 442 17.19 8.80 12.20
N ALA A 443 18.17 8.14 11.58
CA ALA A 443 18.33 8.12 10.12
C ALA A 443 17.23 7.26 9.45
N ALA A 444 16.76 7.67 8.26
CA ALA A 444 15.80 6.87 7.50
C ALA A 444 16.44 5.54 7.02
N LEU A 445 17.74 5.57 6.71
CA LEU A 445 18.54 4.38 6.44
C LEU A 445 19.24 3.93 7.72
N THR A 446 18.75 2.87 8.36
CA THR A 446 19.28 2.41 9.65
C THR A 446 20.58 1.63 9.50
N ALA A 447 21.28 1.41 10.62
CA ALA A 447 22.46 0.54 10.64
C ALA A 447 22.14 -0.90 10.17
N LYS A 448 20.94 -1.40 10.49
CA LYS A 448 20.46 -2.69 10.00
C LYS A 448 20.25 -2.67 8.48
N ASP A 449 19.60 -1.62 7.96
CA ASP A 449 19.38 -1.49 6.51
C ASP A 449 20.71 -1.45 5.74
N LEU A 450 21.72 -0.74 6.26
CA LEU A 450 23.06 -0.71 5.66
C LEU A 450 23.74 -2.08 5.63
N LEU A 451 23.58 -2.90 6.68
CA LEU A 451 24.10 -4.27 6.73
C LEU A 451 23.37 -5.16 5.71
N ASP A 452 22.05 -5.06 5.68
CA ASP A 452 21.19 -5.85 4.81
C ASP A 452 21.35 -5.48 3.33
N LEU A 453 21.71 -4.22 3.02
CA LEU A 453 21.79 -3.69 1.66
C LEU A 453 22.69 -4.53 0.73
N SER A 454 23.74 -5.15 1.27
CA SER A 454 24.61 -6.07 0.52
C SER A 454 23.85 -7.29 0.00
N ALA A 455 23.09 -7.96 0.86
CA ALA A 455 22.27 -9.11 0.51
C ALA A 455 21.06 -8.71 -0.35
N VAL A 456 20.49 -7.53 -0.09
CA VAL A 456 19.41 -6.95 -0.90
C VAL A 456 19.89 -6.71 -2.33
N ALA A 457 21.05 -6.09 -2.51
CA ALA A 457 21.63 -5.83 -3.81
C ALA A 457 21.78 -7.13 -4.62
N GLU A 458 22.24 -8.24 -4.04
CA GLU A 458 22.37 -9.53 -4.77
C GLU A 458 21.07 -10.02 -5.44
N ILE A 459 19.91 -9.67 -4.88
CA ILE A 459 18.61 -10.23 -5.29
C ILE A 459 17.68 -9.24 -5.98
N ALA A 460 17.80 -7.96 -5.65
CA ALA A 460 16.85 -6.92 -6.03
C ALA A 460 17.07 -6.40 -7.46
N ASP A 461 15.95 -6.18 -8.15
CA ASP A 461 15.89 -5.33 -9.35
C ASP A 461 15.62 -3.88 -8.94
N MET A 462 14.93 -3.66 -7.81
CA MET A 462 14.73 -2.35 -7.20
C MET A 462 14.66 -2.42 -5.68
N VAL A 463 15.02 -1.31 -5.03
CA VAL A 463 14.97 -1.13 -3.58
C VAL A 463 13.97 -0.04 -3.23
N GLU A 464 13.11 -0.32 -2.25
CA GLU A 464 12.13 0.63 -1.72
C GLU A 464 12.66 1.23 -0.41
N MET A 465 12.74 2.56 -0.36
CA MET A 465 13.23 3.31 0.80
C MET A 465 12.07 3.70 1.70
N SER A 466 12.00 3.06 2.87
CA SER A 466 11.04 3.39 3.92
C SER A 466 11.41 4.66 4.69
N PHE A 467 10.40 5.39 5.17
CA PHE A 467 10.46 6.54 6.05
C PHE A 467 11.43 7.63 5.58
N VAL A 468 11.57 7.81 4.26
CA VAL A 468 12.27 8.97 3.70
C VAL A 468 11.60 10.25 4.22
N ARG A 469 12.39 11.25 4.62
CA ARG A 469 11.86 12.54 5.14
C ARG A 469 12.50 13.74 4.47
N ALA A 470 13.79 13.64 4.15
CA ALA A 470 14.56 14.74 3.57
C ALA A 470 15.43 14.29 2.39
N PRO A 471 15.84 15.22 1.49
CA PRO A 471 16.75 14.92 0.38
C PRO A 471 18.04 14.21 0.79
N SER A 472 18.58 14.53 1.97
CA SER A 472 19.79 13.90 2.52
C SER A 472 19.60 12.40 2.81
N ASP A 473 18.38 11.96 3.13
CA ASP A 473 18.09 10.53 3.29
C ASP A 473 18.26 9.80 1.95
N VAL A 474 17.73 10.40 0.87
CA VAL A 474 17.85 9.85 -0.50
C VAL A 474 19.31 9.79 -0.91
N GLU A 475 20.07 10.86 -0.70
CA GLU A 475 21.50 10.92 -1.00
C GLU A 475 22.28 9.82 -0.27
N ALA A 476 21.98 9.57 1.01
CA ALA A 476 22.60 8.50 1.78
C ALA A 476 22.34 7.11 1.18
N LEU A 477 21.14 6.86 0.66
CA LEU A 477 20.83 5.62 -0.05
C LEU A 477 21.57 5.53 -1.39
N LEU A 478 21.58 6.60 -2.20
CA LEU A 478 22.30 6.61 -3.48
C LEU A 478 23.79 6.36 -3.29
N ASP A 479 24.42 6.97 -2.29
CA ASP A 479 25.82 6.74 -1.94
C ASP A 479 26.05 5.29 -1.47
N ALA A 480 25.13 4.72 -0.69
CA ALA A 480 25.23 3.35 -0.22
C ALA A 480 25.12 2.34 -1.36
N VAL A 481 24.19 2.53 -2.31
CA VAL A 481 24.02 1.68 -3.49
C VAL A 481 25.18 1.86 -4.47
N GLY A 482 25.64 3.08 -4.70
CA GLY A 482 26.80 3.38 -5.55
C GLY A 482 28.08 2.71 -5.06
N ARG A 483 28.30 2.64 -3.74
CA ARG A 483 29.43 1.87 -3.14
C ARG A 483 29.36 0.37 -3.40
N LEU A 484 28.18 -0.17 -3.67
CA LEU A 484 28.00 -1.58 -4.06
C LEU A 484 28.18 -1.82 -5.57
N GLY A 485 28.37 -0.75 -6.36
CA GLY A 485 28.53 -0.82 -7.81
C GLY A 485 27.27 -1.28 -8.55
N ARG A 486 26.09 -0.99 -7.99
CA ARG A 486 24.77 -1.39 -8.50
C ARG A 486 23.98 -0.22 -9.06
N ASP A 487 24.61 0.50 -10.00
CA ASP A 487 24.04 1.68 -10.68
C ASP A 487 22.79 1.32 -11.53
N ASP A 488 22.55 0.03 -11.76
CA ASP A 488 21.38 -0.51 -12.43
C ASP A 488 20.17 -0.72 -11.51
N LEU A 489 20.33 -0.63 -10.19
CA LEU A 489 19.25 -0.90 -9.23
C LEU A 489 18.18 0.20 -9.31
N GLY A 490 16.91 -0.18 -9.38
CA GLY A 490 15.80 0.78 -9.25
C GLY A 490 15.70 1.34 -7.84
N ILE A 491 15.36 2.63 -7.69
CA ILE A 491 15.12 3.27 -6.40
C ILE A 491 13.67 3.73 -6.33
N VAL A 492 12.94 3.27 -5.31
CA VAL A 492 11.56 3.67 -5.05
C VAL A 492 11.49 4.40 -3.72
N LEU A 493 11.06 5.66 -3.73
CA LEU A 493 10.82 6.40 -2.49
C LEU A 493 9.42 6.10 -1.95
N LYS A 494 9.31 5.64 -0.69
CA LYS A 494 8.02 5.45 -0.03
C LYS A 494 7.58 6.72 0.66
N ILE A 495 6.56 7.36 0.12
CA ILE A 495 5.97 8.56 0.73
C ILE A 495 4.97 8.08 1.79
N GLU A 496 5.46 8.03 3.03
CA GLU A 496 4.73 7.48 4.16
C GLU A 496 4.77 8.32 5.43
N THR A 497 5.45 9.47 5.39
CA THR A 497 5.49 10.46 6.48
C THR A 497 4.95 11.79 6.00
N ARG A 498 4.48 12.62 6.95
CA ARG A 498 4.06 13.99 6.63
C ARG A 498 5.17 14.82 6.00
N GLN A 499 6.39 14.70 6.54
CA GLN A 499 7.56 15.42 6.05
C GLN A 499 7.91 15.02 4.60
N ALA A 500 7.82 13.73 4.28
CA ALA A 500 8.06 13.25 2.91
C ALA A 500 7.10 13.90 1.91
N PHE A 501 5.83 14.00 2.28
CA PHE A 501 4.82 14.63 1.44
C PHE A 501 5.08 16.14 1.28
N GLU A 502 5.36 16.86 2.38
CA GLU A 502 5.62 18.31 2.34
C GLU A 502 6.90 18.68 1.56
N GLN A 503 7.88 17.77 1.49
CA GLN A 503 9.14 17.96 0.76
C GLN A 503 9.21 17.19 -0.57
N LEU A 504 8.08 16.68 -1.07
CA LEU A 504 8.07 15.76 -2.21
C LEU A 504 8.83 16.29 -3.44
N PRO A 505 8.67 17.54 -3.93
CA PRO A 505 9.43 18.04 -5.07
C PRO A 505 10.96 17.92 -4.89
N GLN A 506 11.45 18.25 -3.69
CA GLN A 506 12.88 18.21 -3.35
C GLN A 506 13.38 16.76 -3.25
N LEU A 507 12.58 15.86 -2.69
CA LEU A 507 12.89 14.42 -2.66
C LEU A 507 13.01 13.85 -4.07
N LEU A 508 12.10 14.22 -4.99
CA LEU A 508 12.15 13.76 -6.37
C LEU A 508 13.38 14.29 -7.10
N LEU A 509 13.74 15.57 -6.93
CA LEU A 509 14.98 16.12 -7.50
C LEU A 509 16.22 15.37 -7.00
N ALA A 510 16.28 15.03 -5.71
CA ALA A 510 17.38 14.24 -5.15
C ALA A 510 17.40 12.82 -5.71
N ALA A 511 16.24 12.17 -5.86
CA ALA A 511 16.14 10.83 -6.39
C ALA A 511 16.51 10.76 -7.88
N MET A 512 16.11 11.76 -8.67
CA MET A 512 16.43 11.89 -10.11
C MET A 512 17.93 12.06 -10.42
N ARG A 513 18.79 12.12 -9.39
CA ARG A 513 20.24 11.92 -9.51
C ARG A 513 20.60 10.45 -9.82
N TRP A 514 19.61 9.56 -9.82
CA TRP A 514 19.70 8.15 -10.15
C TRP A 514 18.92 7.82 -11.44
N PRO A 515 19.37 6.88 -12.30
CA PRO A 515 18.73 6.65 -13.59
C PRO A 515 17.33 6.04 -13.51
N ARG A 516 17.07 5.15 -12.54
CA ARG A 516 15.81 4.41 -12.41
C ARG A 516 15.13 4.75 -11.10
N VAL A 517 14.09 5.58 -11.17
CA VAL A 517 13.45 6.18 -9.99
C VAL A 517 11.94 6.05 -10.09
N GLY A 518 11.29 5.79 -8.96
CA GLY A 518 9.84 5.86 -8.83
C GLY A 518 9.40 6.19 -7.41
N VAL A 519 8.08 6.25 -7.22
CA VAL A 519 7.47 6.63 -5.95
C VAL A 519 6.45 5.59 -5.56
N MET A 520 6.40 5.23 -4.28
CA MET A 520 5.31 4.44 -3.70
C MET A 520 4.47 5.33 -2.80
N ILE A 521 3.16 5.37 -3.05
CA ILE A 521 2.20 5.98 -2.12
C ILE A 521 1.91 4.93 -1.04
N ALA A 522 2.63 5.00 0.07
CA ALA A 522 2.51 4.04 1.17
C ALA A 522 1.42 4.50 2.14
N ARG A 523 0.17 4.34 1.69
CA ARG A 523 -1.05 4.90 2.31
C ARG A 523 -1.30 4.46 3.75
N GLY A 524 -0.86 3.26 4.14
CA GLY A 524 -1.04 2.74 5.49
C GLY A 524 -0.44 3.63 6.57
N ASP A 525 0.87 3.89 6.48
CA ASP A 525 1.57 4.78 7.41
C ASP A 525 1.23 6.27 7.11
N LEU A 526 1.11 6.67 5.82
CA LEU A 526 0.78 8.06 5.44
C LEU A 526 -0.57 8.54 5.98
N ALA A 527 -1.60 7.68 5.96
CA ALA A 527 -2.93 8.01 6.47
C ALA A 527 -2.93 8.21 7.99
N VAL A 528 -2.06 7.49 8.72
CA VAL A 528 -1.91 7.70 10.17
C VAL A 528 -1.17 9.00 10.44
N GLU A 529 -0.14 9.32 9.65
CA GLU A 529 0.68 10.53 9.80
C GLU A 529 -0.04 11.82 9.41
N CYS A 530 -0.88 11.79 8.37
CA CYS A 530 -1.52 12.99 7.82
C CYS A 530 -3.03 13.08 8.10
N GLY A 531 -3.62 12.08 8.74
CA GLY A 531 -5.07 11.92 8.90
C GLY A 531 -5.71 11.16 7.74
N ALA A 532 -6.54 10.17 8.06
CA ALA A 532 -7.11 9.24 7.08
C ALA A 532 -8.06 9.94 6.10
N GLU A 533 -8.75 10.99 6.53
CA GLU A 533 -9.63 11.82 5.70
C GLU A 533 -8.88 12.57 4.61
N ARG A 534 -7.62 12.93 4.86
CA ARG A 534 -6.76 13.63 3.89
C ARG A 534 -6.21 12.69 2.82
N MET A 535 -6.32 11.38 3.00
CA MET A 535 -5.76 10.43 2.04
C MET A 535 -6.35 10.61 0.62
N ALA A 536 -7.62 11.01 0.53
CA ALA A 536 -8.27 11.27 -0.76
C ALA A 536 -7.60 12.40 -1.57
N GLU A 537 -7.12 13.46 -0.92
CA GLU A 537 -6.43 14.57 -1.58
C GLU A 537 -4.93 14.28 -1.79
N LEU A 538 -4.25 13.74 -0.77
CA LEU A 538 -2.79 13.56 -0.78
C LEU A 538 -2.34 12.61 -1.89
N GLN A 539 -3.08 11.52 -2.13
CA GLN A 539 -2.73 10.56 -3.19
C GLN A 539 -2.83 11.19 -4.59
N GLU A 540 -3.79 12.10 -4.81
CA GLU A 540 -3.94 12.80 -6.09
C GLU A 540 -2.80 13.79 -6.29
N GLU A 541 -2.40 14.53 -5.25
CA GLU A 541 -1.26 15.46 -5.33
C GLU A 541 0.05 14.73 -5.64
N ILE A 542 0.29 13.57 -5.02
CA ILE A 542 1.47 12.74 -5.32
C ILE A 542 1.42 12.26 -6.78
N LEU A 543 0.28 11.73 -7.24
CA LEU A 543 0.11 11.27 -8.62
C LEU A 543 0.38 12.39 -9.63
N TRP A 544 -0.19 13.58 -9.43
CA TRP A 544 -0.04 14.70 -10.35
C TRP A 544 1.40 15.20 -10.43
N LEU A 545 2.07 15.34 -9.28
CA LEU A 545 3.45 15.78 -9.26
C LEU A 545 4.39 14.74 -9.90
N CYS A 546 4.17 13.45 -9.64
CA CYS A 546 4.94 12.38 -10.27
C CYS A 546 4.69 12.28 -11.77
N GLU A 547 3.46 12.53 -12.23
CA GLU A 547 3.13 12.60 -13.66
C GLU A 547 3.84 13.78 -14.32
N ALA A 548 3.92 14.95 -13.66
CA ALA A 548 4.70 16.09 -14.12
C ALA A 548 6.20 15.82 -14.13
N ALA A 549 6.69 15.01 -13.19
CA ALA A 549 8.05 14.51 -13.12
C ALA A 549 8.36 13.39 -14.12
N HIS A 550 7.34 12.85 -14.79
CA HIS A 550 7.41 11.64 -15.62
C HIS A 550 8.00 10.44 -14.86
N LEU A 551 7.72 10.33 -13.55
CA LEU A 551 8.14 9.23 -12.70
C LEU A 551 6.99 8.25 -12.45
N PRO A 552 7.24 6.93 -12.54
CA PRO A 552 6.23 5.92 -12.24
C PRO A 552 5.84 5.90 -10.76
N VAL A 553 4.56 5.67 -10.51
CA VAL A 553 3.97 5.57 -9.17
C VAL A 553 3.47 4.16 -8.88
N ILE A 554 3.66 3.73 -7.64
CA ILE A 554 3.14 2.48 -7.07
C ILE A 554 2.03 2.83 -6.07
N TRP A 555 0.80 2.43 -6.39
CA TRP A 555 -0.37 2.55 -5.54
C TRP A 555 -0.37 1.43 -4.52
N ALA A 556 -0.01 1.74 -3.27
CA ALA A 556 0.32 0.71 -2.29
C ALA A 556 -0.53 0.75 -1.02
N THR A 557 -0.50 -0.39 -0.33
CA THR A 557 -1.13 -0.70 0.96
C THR A 557 -2.66 -0.73 0.91
N GLN A 558 -3.26 -1.69 1.62
CA GLN A 558 -4.72 -1.83 1.80
C GLN A 558 -5.58 -1.98 0.53
N VAL A 559 -4.99 -2.22 -0.64
CA VAL A 559 -5.74 -2.59 -1.85
C VAL A 559 -6.22 -4.03 -1.71
N LEU A 560 -7.55 -4.25 -1.78
CA LEU A 560 -8.15 -5.59 -1.64
C LEU A 560 -7.69 -6.36 -0.39
N GLU A 561 -7.45 -5.65 0.72
CA GLU A 561 -6.91 -6.18 1.98
C GLU A 561 -7.81 -7.26 2.61
N GLN A 562 -9.12 -7.01 2.68
CA GLN A 562 -10.11 -7.96 3.19
C GLN A 562 -10.25 -9.16 2.28
N LEU A 563 -10.13 -8.97 0.96
CA LEU A 563 -10.12 -10.09 0.02
C LEU A 563 -8.90 -10.96 0.29
N ALA A 564 -7.69 -10.40 0.30
CA ALA A 564 -6.47 -11.16 0.58
C ALA A 564 -6.50 -11.88 1.94
N LYS A 565 -7.10 -11.27 2.97
CA LYS A 565 -7.18 -11.83 4.33
C LYS A 565 -8.32 -12.83 4.55
N ASN A 566 -9.51 -12.54 4.03
CA ASN A 566 -10.76 -13.19 4.42
C ASN A 566 -11.53 -13.81 3.23
N GLY A 567 -11.05 -13.63 1.99
CA GLY A 567 -11.65 -14.19 0.79
C GLY A 567 -12.84 -13.41 0.23
N LEU A 568 -13.18 -12.25 0.81
CA LEU A 568 -14.29 -11.41 0.37
C LEU A 568 -13.87 -9.92 0.37
N PRO A 569 -13.98 -9.22 -0.78
CA PRO A 569 -13.72 -7.79 -0.83
C PRO A 569 -14.94 -7.00 -0.32
N SER A 570 -14.68 -5.85 0.27
CA SER A 570 -15.67 -4.79 0.45
C SER A 570 -15.90 -4.01 -0.85
N ARG A 571 -17.03 -3.31 -0.95
CA ARG A 571 -17.31 -2.42 -2.10
C ARG A 571 -16.28 -1.29 -2.23
N ALA A 572 -15.82 -0.77 -1.09
CA ALA A 572 -14.81 0.30 -1.07
C ALA A 572 -13.48 -0.18 -1.66
N GLU A 573 -13.06 -1.41 -1.40
CA GLU A 573 -11.81 -1.95 -1.95
C GLU A 573 -11.88 -2.20 -3.45
N ILE A 574 -13.04 -2.53 -4.01
CA ILE A 574 -13.22 -2.64 -5.46
C ILE A 574 -13.07 -1.27 -6.12
N SER A 575 -13.70 -0.23 -5.54
CA SER A 575 -13.53 1.14 -6.03
C SER A 575 -12.09 1.63 -5.89
N ASP A 576 -11.41 1.30 -4.79
CA ASP A 576 -10.00 1.63 -4.57
C ASP A 576 -9.08 0.95 -5.59
N ALA A 577 -9.28 -0.34 -5.83
CA ALA A 577 -8.52 -1.10 -6.84
C ALA A 577 -8.71 -0.52 -8.25
N ALA A 578 -9.92 -0.05 -8.58
CA ALA A 578 -10.19 0.63 -9.84
C ALA A 578 -9.49 1.99 -9.94
N MET A 579 -9.39 2.75 -8.83
CA MET A 579 -8.61 3.99 -8.79
C MET A 579 -7.11 3.75 -8.95
N GLY A 580 -6.61 2.60 -8.48
CA GLY A 580 -5.22 2.19 -8.64
C GLY A 580 -4.74 2.10 -10.09
N GLU A 581 -5.64 2.01 -11.08
CA GLU A 581 -5.30 2.10 -12.51
C GLU A 581 -4.60 3.42 -12.88
N ARG A 582 -4.79 4.48 -12.08
CA ARG A 582 -4.12 5.78 -12.29
C ARG A 582 -2.61 5.74 -12.09
N ALA A 583 -2.13 4.71 -11.41
CA ALA A 583 -0.72 4.46 -11.16
C ALA A 583 -0.15 3.41 -12.13
N GLU A 584 1.17 3.40 -12.26
CA GLU A 584 1.90 2.47 -13.11
C GLU A 584 1.95 1.05 -12.53
N CYS A 585 1.77 0.92 -11.21
CA CYS A 585 1.68 -0.34 -10.49
C CYS A 585 0.73 -0.26 -9.29
N VAL A 586 0.05 -1.36 -9.00
CA VAL A 586 -0.75 -1.55 -7.78
C VAL A 586 -0.15 -2.67 -6.95
N MET A 587 0.02 -2.43 -5.64
CA MET A 587 0.60 -3.38 -4.69
C MET A 587 -0.48 -4.06 -3.84
N LEU A 588 -0.43 -5.39 -3.80
CA LEU A 588 -1.20 -6.23 -2.89
C LEU A 588 -0.34 -6.71 -1.70
N ASN A 589 -0.94 -6.71 -0.52
CA ASN A 589 -0.35 -7.29 0.69
C ASN A 589 -0.53 -8.82 0.70
N LYS A 590 0.25 -9.52 1.53
CA LYS A 590 0.15 -10.98 1.71
C LYS A 590 -1.14 -11.40 2.45
N GLY A 591 -1.69 -12.56 2.09
CA GLY A 591 -2.83 -13.17 2.79
C GLY A 591 -3.17 -14.56 2.24
N PRO A 592 -3.99 -15.36 2.95
CA PRO A 592 -4.34 -16.72 2.53
C PRO A 592 -5.12 -16.78 1.20
N TYR A 593 -5.77 -15.69 0.79
CA TYR A 593 -6.53 -15.58 -0.46
C TYR A 593 -5.84 -14.63 -1.46
N ILE A 594 -4.51 -14.54 -1.40
CA ILE A 594 -3.75 -13.64 -2.27
C ILE A 594 -3.89 -14.00 -3.75
N ASP A 595 -4.00 -15.29 -4.09
CA ASP A 595 -4.27 -15.74 -5.45
C ASP A 595 -5.58 -15.12 -6.00
N ASP A 596 -6.65 -15.13 -5.19
CA ASP A 596 -7.94 -14.55 -5.57
C ASP A 596 -7.86 -13.03 -5.70
N ALA A 597 -7.11 -12.36 -4.80
CA ALA A 597 -6.89 -10.93 -4.86
C ALA A 597 -6.13 -10.50 -6.14
N VAL A 598 -5.12 -11.26 -6.57
CA VAL A 598 -4.40 -11.01 -7.83
C VAL A 598 -5.35 -11.15 -9.02
N VAL A 599 -6.16 -12.20 -9.07
CA VAL A 599 -7.14 -12.42 -10.14
C VAL A 599 -8.18 -11.30 -10.20
N ALA A 600 -8.72 -10.91 -9.05
CA ALA A 600 -9.70 -9.83 -8.96
C ALA A 600 -9.11 -8.48 -9.42
N LEU A 601 -7.89 -8.17 -8.99
CA LEU A 601 -7.20 -6.95 -9.40
C LEU A 601 -6.90 -6.95 -10.90
N ASP A 602 -6.44 -8.08 -11.45
CA ASP A 602 -6.15 -8.24 -12.87
C ASP A 602 -7.41 -7.98 -13.74
N ASP A 603 -8.56 -8.54 -13.37
CA ASP A 603 -9.85 -8.29 -14.08
C ASP A 603 -10.29 -6.82 -13.99
N ILE A 604 -10.19 -6.20 -12.80
CA ILE A 604 -10.54 -4.79 -12.61
C ILE A 604 -9.66 -3.89 -13.50
N LEU A 605 -8.33 -4.08 -13.48
CA LEU A 605 -7.39 -3.25 -14.23
C LEU A 605 -7.56 -3.38 -15.75
N ARG A 606 -7.86 -4.59 -16.26
CA ARG A 606 -8.15 -4.81 -17.68
C ARG A 606 -9.37 -4.00 -18.13
N ARG A 607 -10.48 -4.09 -17.38
CA ARG A 607 -11.72 -3.36 -17.67
C ARG A 607 -11.53 -1.84 -17.60
N MET A 608 -10.74 -1.37 -16.63
CA MET A 608 -10.51 0.06 -16.43
C MET A 608 -9.61 0.67 -17.50
N THR A 609 -8.62 -0.09 -18.01
CA THR A 609 -7.70 0.36 -19.07
C THR A 609 -8.42 0.79 -20.37
N GLU A 610 -9.61 0.25 -20.66
CA GLU A 610 -10.40 0.64 -21.83
C GLU A 610 -11.15 1.96 -21.62
N LEU A 611 -11.43 2.32 -20.37
CA LEU A 611 -12.26 3.46 -20.00
C LEU A 611 -11.42 4.69 -19.64
N HIS A 612 -10.26 4.47 -19.03
CA HIS A 612 -9.40 5.52 -18.50
C HIS A 612 -7.95 5.38 -18.98
N ASP A 613 -7.27 6.51 -19.02
CA ASP A 613 -5.82 6.63 -19.08
C ASP A 613 -5.41 7.62 -18.00
N LYS A 614 -4.93 7.08 -16.88
CA LYS A 614 -4.77 7.84 -15.64
C LYS A 614 -6.07 8.53 -15.24
N LYS A 615 -6.06 9.85 -15.08
CA LYS A 615 -7.26 10.64 -14.75
C LYS A 615 -8.15 10.96 -15.97
N ASN A 616 -7.74 10.59 -17.19
CA ASN A 616 -8.45 10.93 -18.40
C ASN A 616 -9.45 9.83 -18.77
N ALA A 617 -10.73 10.18 -18.93
CA ALA A 617 -11.67 9.29 -19.60
C ALA A 617 -11.37 9.26 -21.12
N LEU A 618 -11.22 8.07 -21.69
CA LEU A 618 -10.93 7.86 -23.11
C LEU A 618 -12.18 7.91 -24.00
N LEU A 619 -13.38 7.78 -23.41
CA LEU A 619 -14.68 7.81 -24.08
C LEU A 619 -14.79 6.83 -25.27
N GLY A 620 -14.29 5.60 -25.06
CA GLY A 620 -14.52 4.49 -25.99
C GLY A 620 -16.02 4.16 -26.15
N PRO A 621 -16.38 3.39 -27.19
CA PRO A 621 -17.76 2.98 -27.42
C PRO A 621 -18.31 2.22 -26.21
N LEU A 622 -19.53 2.56 -25.80
CA LEU A 622 -20.20 1.90 -24.68
C LEU A 622 -20.95 0.67 -25.19
N HIS A 623 -20.73 -0.47 -24.51
CA HIS A 623 -21.38 -1.74 -24.86
C HIS A 623 -22.47 -2.15 -23.87
N SER A 624 -22.66 -1.38 -22.79
CA SER A 624 -23.66 -1.68 -21.75
C SER A 624 -25.09 -1.29 -22.15
N TRP A 625 -25.24 -0.39 -23.12
CA TRP A 625 -26.52 0.06 -23.64
C TRP A 625 -26.53 -0.11 -25.15
N HIS A 626 -27.53 -0.81 -25.66
CA HIS A 626 -27.81 -0.87 -27.08
C HIS A 626 -29.17 -0.19 -27.30
N PRO A 627 -29.30 0.69 -28.32
CA PRO A 627 -30.63 1.13 -28.73
C PRO A 627 -31.43 -0.11 -29.13
N ASP A 628 -32.56 -0.35 -28.45
CA ASP A 628 -33.47 -1.44 -28.79
C ASP A 628 -34.21 -1.05 -30.08
N PRO A 629 -33.96 -1.73 -31.21
CA PRO A 629 -34.58 -1.38 -32.48
C PRO A 629 -36.12 -1.50 -32.42
N ALA A 630 -36.66 -2.28 -31.47
CA ALA A 630 -38.10 -2.49 -31.34
C ALA A 630 -38.85 -1.34 -30.64
N LEU A 631 -38.14 -0.40 -29.99
CA LEU A 631 -38.76 0.75 -29.31
C LEU A 631 -38.92 1.99 -30.21
N ASP A 632 -38.20 2.06 -31.34
CA ASP A 632 -38.32 3.16 -32.32
C ASP A 632 -39.50 3.00 -33.30
N ASP A 633 -40.12 1.81 -33.37
CA ASP A 633 -41.29 1.51 -34.22
C ASP A 633 -42.63 1.72 -33.51
N ALA A 634 -42.66 2.33 -32.31
CA ALA A 634 -43.93 2.71 -31.68
C ALA A 634 -44.60 3.82 -32.52
N PRO A 635 -45.81 3.59 -33.09
CA PRO A 635 -46.46 4.60 -33.92
C PRO A 635 -46.71 5.86 -33.10
N SER A 636 -46.31 7.02 -33.64
CA SER A 636 -46.67 8.31 -33.06
C SER A 636 -48.19 8.35 -32.88
N ILE A 637 -48.66 8.39 -31.64
CA ILE A 637 -50.06 8.69 -31.37
C ILE A 637 -50.25 10.14 -31.79
N GLY A 638 -50.94 10.34 -32.91
CA GLY A 638 -51.31 11.65 -33.45
C GLY A 638 -52.38 12.35 -32.63
#